data_AF-A0A950A1V9-F1
#
_entry.id   AF-A0A950A1V9-F1
#
_cell.length_a   1.000
_cell.length_b   1.000
_cell.length_c   1.000
_cell.angle_alpha   90.00
_cell.angle_beta   90.00
_cell.angle_gamma   90.00
#
_symmetry.space_group_name_H-M   'P 1'
#
loop_
_entity.id
_entity.type
_entity.pdbx_description
1 polymer ?
#
loop_
_entity_poly.entity_id
_entity_poly.type
_entity_poly.pdbx_seq_one_letter_code
_entity_poly.pdbx_strand_id
1 'polypeptide(L)'
;MAEGDHIPATVDPMICKLIAWGSDRAEALARLHRALADTDAVLDGGTTNLGFLLDLVDRPEVREGAVDTSWLDRLQQSGAVLPVRHGDLALLQAAIELSDQHVADDRARFYAFARRGRPQATGALSRTYELRHRGESYRLAVSQIAPDHYRVTVDRQSIELFAHRLGRHERRLEVLGQTHRTLTSRQGDDLLVEVDGIPHHISRDDGGLVRAPGPALVVSIPVSAGDIVEAGDVVVVAEAMKMETSLTAPFRGRVKRVLVGENVHVAAQAPLIVLEPIEQPARATSGARLAFASFTQSHDGPRDPCRENLRRIERLVLGYDIDRAEVQRTIDDLHGQCADLLACDPALIPGEHRLLGIFADLRAVSRPYHGDQDADPPSPEPLQSPQEHLHAWLRSLDAGAEDLPPRFTAALQQALGNYGINSLERTPALEDACYRLFLSQQRAETARTAIVAILDRRLEDADELVGHVGAEFREVLDRLAIALEGRDPVVADLAREVRFRYYDEPVIAEARERVYARMERHVAALVSRPERPDAEALISEIVDCPRPLASRLTVAMGSASPAACRLLVEAMARRYYRTRTLTGFESDQLEGYDVALARYVVDGVTRLLVSAYVELDDVAAITQAFGRHAETRPAGELAVLDLYARYHDAAPSREETADRLRAALAEVPIPPAIHRVVIAVAEPRRGRGMSAIDLFTFRPGPGGLIEDEVLRGLHPMMGHRLRLRRLREFELERLPSDEDIYMFRGVARANTKDERLFALAEVRDLTALRDERGRVVALPELERVLVTVLEAIRAFQAPRPLHRRLMWNRVVLHAWPVIELDPEEIRALIESLAPRTAGLGLEMVAIQGRLREGDGTVHDRMLRFFVPTGHDVVVEVEDPPTEPLRPLDEGTRRISSARRHG
;
A
#
# COMPACT_ATOMS: atom_id res chain seq x y z
N MET A 1 -26.72 51.13 -20.79
CA MET A 1 -26.00 50.65 -19.62
C MET A 1 -25.10 49.53 -20.07
N ALA A 2 -23.86 49.52 -19.59
CA ALA A 2 -22.91 48.44 -19.76
C ALA A 2 -22.75 47.67 -18.44
N GLU A 3 -22.20 46.47 -18.51
CA GLU A 3 -21.81 45.72 -17.31
C GLU A 3 -20.84 46.55 -16.45
N GLY A 4 -21.09 46.62 -15.14
CA GLY A 4 -20.31 47.43 -14.20
C GLY A 4 -20.81 48.86 -13.99
N ASP A 5 -21.85 49.31 -14.70
CA ASP A 5 -22.48 50.61 -14.46
C ASP A 5 -23.17 50.66 -13.08
N HIS A 6 -22.91 51.72 -12.32
CA HIS A 6 -23.57 51.97 -11.04
C HIS A 6 -24.93 52.66 -11.23
N ILE A 7 -25.99 52.17 -10.58
CA ILE A 7 -27.34 52.76 -10.60
C ILE A 7 -27.52 53.65 -9.36
N PRO A 8 -27.56 54.99 -9.49
CA PRO A 8 -27.75 55.87 -8.34
C PRO A 8 -29.17 55.77 -7.78
N ALA A 9 -29.32 55.88 -6.45
CA ALA A 9 -30.61 55.86 -5.77
C ALA A 9 -31.57 57.02 -6.16
N THR A 10 -31.08 58.01 -6.90
CA THR A 10 -31.86 59.17 -7.37
C THR A 10 -32.55 58.94 -8.72
N VAL A 11 -32.36 57.78 -9.36
CA VAL A 11 -32.92 57.45 -10.69
C VAL A 11 -34.17 56.57 -10.53
N ASP A 12 -35.10 56.65 -11.49
CA ASP A 12 -36.29 55.79 -11.57
C ASP A 12 -35.88 54.29 -11.54
N PRO A 13 -36.61 53.42 -10.79
CA PRO A 13 -36.34 51.98 -10.75
C PRO A 13 -36.47 51.26 -12.10
N MET A 14 -37.06 51.87 -13.13
CA MET A 14 -37.11 51.33 -14.49
C MET A 14 -35.75 51.48 -15.21
N ILE A 15 -34.94 50.42 -15.17
CA ILE A 15 -33.59 50.39 -15.76
C ILE A 15 -33.55 50.00 -17.24
N CYS A 16 -34.56 49.24 -17.70
CA CYS A 16 -34.64 48.73 -19.07
C CYS A 16 -36.10 48.56 -19.47
N LYS A 17 -36.39 48.78 -20.76
CA LYS A 17 -37.72 48.55 -21.35
C LYS A 17 -37.58 47.65 -22.57
N LEU A 18 -38.25 46.50 -22.53
CA LEU A 18 -38.36 45.59 -23.66
C LEU A 18 -39.68 45.83 -24.39
N ILE A 19 -39.62 45.93 -25.71
CA ILE A 19 -40.78 46.15 -26.58
C ILE A 19 -40.73 45.09 -27.67
N ALA A 20 -41.78 44.26 -27.75
CA ALA A 20 -41.95 43.28 -28.81
C ALA A 20 -43.13 43.66 -29.70
N TRP A 21 -42.97 43.49 -31.01
CA TRP A 21 -44.01 43.71 -32.01
C TRP A 21 -44.30 42.40 -32.74
N GLY A 22 -45.56 42.13 -33.04
CA GLY A 22 -46.04 41.00 -33.83
C GLY A 22 -47.28 41.39 -34.64
N SER A 23 -47.62 40.61 -35.66
CA SER A 23 -48.79 40.83 -36.50
C SER A 23 -50.11 40.57 -35.76
N ASP A 24 -50.07 39.75 -34.72
CA ASP A 24 -51.16 39.53 -33.77
C ASP A 24 -50.64 39.47 -32.31
N ARG A 25 -51.57 39.35 -31.35
CA ARG A 25 -51.26 39.29 -29.91
C ARG A 25 -50.40 38.07 -29.55
N ALA A 26 -50.64 36.92 -30.19
CA ALA A 26 -49.92 35.69 -29.89
C ALA A 26 -48.46 35.79 -30.34
N GLU A 27 -48.21 36.33 -31.54
CA GLU A 27 -46.87 36.58 -32.06
C GLU A 27 -46.13 37.63 -31.23
N ALA A 28 -46.79 38.72 -30.84
CA ALA A 28 -46.20 39.76 -30.00
C ALA A 28 -45.81 39.21 -28.62
N LEU A 29 -46.68 38.43 -27.97
CA LEU A 29 -46.40 37.80 -26.68
C LEU A 29 -45.32 36.71 -26.79
N ALA A 30 -45.30 35.91 -27.86
CA ALA A 30 -44.24 34.91 -28.08
C ALA A 30 -42.87 35.56 -28.27
N ARG A 31 -42.80 36.67 -29.02
CA ARG A 31 -41.57 37.47 -29.17
C ARG A 31 -41.16 38.15 -27.87
N LEU A 32 -42.12 38.67 -27.10
CA LEU A 32 -41.84 39.27 -25.78
C LEU A 32 -41.31 38.23 -24.80
N HIS A 33 -41.94 37.06 -24.75
CA HIS A 33 -41.50 35.94 -23.93
C HIS A 33 -40.06 35.56 -24.29
N ARG A 34 -39.76 35.37 -25.59
CA ARG A 34 -38.39 35.08 -26.03
C ARG A 34 -37.41 36.19 -25.64
N ALA A 35 -37.76 37.45 -25.86
CA ALA A 35 -36.88 38.58 -25.52
C ALA A 35 -36.60 38.66 -24.01
N LEU A 36 -37.61 38.39 -23.17
CA LEU A 36 -37.43 38.30 -21.72
C LEU A 36 -36.55 37.11 -21.34
N ALA A 37 -36.75 35.95 -21.95
CA ALA A 37 -35.98 34.73 -21.66
C ALA A 37 -34.51 34.84 -22.11
N ASP A 38 -34.25 35.58 -23.18
CA ASP A 38 -32.90 35.83 -23.73
C ASP A 38 -32.20 37.04 -23.05
N THR A 39 -32.83 37.69 -22.06
CA THR A 39 -32.26 38.86 -21.36
C THR A 39 -31.66 38.45 -20.01
N ASP A 40 -30.38 38.73 -19.81
CA ASP A 40 -29.72 38.54 -18.51
C ASP A 40 -29.43 39.89 -17.85
N ALA A 41 -29.88 40.04 -16.60
CA ALA A 41 -29.61 41.23 -15.80
C ALA A 41 -29.43 40.87 -14.33
N VAL A 42 -28.21 41.01 -13.83
CA VAL A 42 -27.88 40.87 -12.40
C VAL A 42 -27.62 42.25 -11.82
N LEU A 43 -28.34 42.60 -10.74
CA LEU A 43 -28.12 43.81 -9.98
C LEU A 43 -27.46 43.47 -8.64
N ASP A 44 -26.23 43.93 -8.44
CA ASP A 44 -25.57 43.83 -7.14
C ASP A 44 -26.30 44.73 -6.13
N GLY A 45 -26.93 44.14 -5.11
CA GLY A 45 -27.69 44.86 -4.09
C GLY A 45 -29.12 45.28 -4.48
N GLY A 46 -29.68 44.75 -5.58
CA GLY A 46 -31.05 45.04 -6.02
C GLY A 46 -31.70 43.84 -6.73
N THR A 47 -33.00 43.89 -7.00
CA THR A 47 -33.73 42.81 -7.69
C THR A 47 -34.22 43.25 -9.06
N THR A 48 -34.42 42.29 -9.97
CA THR A 48 -35.10 42.52 -11.24
C THR A 48 -36.51 41.91 -11.18
N ASN A 49 -37.44 42.48 -11.95
CA ASN A 49 -38.78 41.91 -12.12
C ASN A 49 -38.86 40.96 -13.33
N LEU A 50 -37.71 40.56 -13.91
CA LEU A 50 -37.64 39.80 -15.16
C LEU A 50 -38.42 38.49 -15.08
N GLY A 51 -38.14 37.67 -14.06
CA GLY A 51 -38.83 36.39 -13.89
C GLY A 51 -40.31 36.52 -13.55
N PHE A 52 -40.70 37.60 -12.87
CA PHE A 52 -42.11 37.93 -12.67
C PHE A 52 -42.79 38.27 -14.01
N LEU A 53 -42.13 39.02 -14.89
CA LEU A 53 -42.64 39.35 -16.22
C LEU A 53 -42.73 38.13 -17.13
N LEU A 54 -41.79 37.18 -17.03
CA LEU A 54 -41.84 35.90 -17.76
C LEU A 54 -43.07 35.08 -17.36
N ASP A 55 -43.28 34.86 -16.06
CA ASP A 55 -44.48 34.15 -15.55
C ASP A 55 -45.77 34.88 -15.95
N LEU A 56 -45.76 36.22 -15.87
CA LEU A 56 -46.89 37.05 -16.22
C LEU A 56 -47.30 36.89 -17.68
N VAL A 57 -46.35 36.90 -18.62
CA VAL A 57 -46.62 36.73 -20.06
C VAL A 57 -47.16 35.34 -20.37
N ASP A 58 -46.85 34.35 -19.53
CA ASP A 58 -47.30 32.97 -19.73
C ASP A 58 -48.71 32.66 -19.23
N ARG A 59 -49.26 33.51 -18.37
CA ARG A 59 -50.57 33.30 -17.73
C ARG A 59 -51.74 33.28 -18.73
N PRO A 60 -52.69 32.34 -18.60
CA PRO A 60 -53.87 32.28 -19.46
C PRO A 60 -54.63 33.61 -19.50
N GLU A 61 -54.79 34.28 -18.35
CA GLU A 61 -55.50 35.55 -18.25
C GLU A 61 -54.84 36.65 -19.10
N VAL A 62 -53.51 36.66 -19.14
CA VAL A 62 -52.72 37.64 -19.92
C VAL A 62 -52.71 37.28 -21.40
N ARG A 63 -52.62 35.99 -21.74
CA ARG A 63 -52.68 35.51 -23.12
C ARG A 63 -54.04 35.80 -23.77
N GLU A 64 -55.12 35.53 -23.04
CA GLU A 64 -56.50 35.76 -23.46
C GLU A 64 -56.93 37.24 -23.38
N GLY A 65 -56.16 38.09 -22.69
CA GLY A 65 -56.47 39.50 -22.51
C GLY A 65 -57.56 39.76 -21.46
N ALA A 66 -57.86 38.77 -20.60
CA ALA A 66 -58.80 38.85 -19.50
C ALA A 66 -58.17 39.53 -18.25
N VAL A 67 -57.57 40.70 -18.44
CA VAL A 67 -56.92 41.46 -17.36
C VAL A 67 -57.52 42.87 -17.23
N ASP A 68 -57.62 43.36 -16.00
CA ASP A 68 -58.02 44.73 -15.68
C ASP A 68 -56.95 45.43 -14.82
N THR A 69 -57.12 46.72 -14.55
CA THR A 69 -56.13 47.54 -13.83
C THR A 69 -55.88 47.11 -12.38
N SER A 70 -56.76 46.30 -11.80
CA SER A 70 -56.69 45.80 -10.42
C SER A 70 -56.38 44.31 -10.34
N TRP A 71 -56.19 43.66 -11.50
CA TRP A 71 -55.93 42.23 -11.60
C TRP A 71 -54.62 41.83 -10.90
N LEU A 72 -53.56 42.63 -11.07
CA LEU A 72 -52.27 42.33 -10.45
C LEU A 72 -52.32 42.46 -8.92
N ASP A 73 -53.03 43.47 -8.40
CA ASP A 73 -53.20 43.66 -6.96
C ASP A 73 -53.95 42.47 -6.33
N ARG A 74 -55.01 41.99 -6.99
CA ARG A 74 -55.74 40.78 -6.57
C ARG A 74 -54.87 39.53 -6.62
N LEU A 75 -54.01 39.43 -7.64
CA LEU A 75 -53.11 38.30 -7.79
C LEU A 75 -52.04 38.27 -6.67
N GLN A 76 -51.49 39.43 -6.32
CA GLN A 76 -50.56 39.57 -5.20
C GLN A 76 -51.23 39.24 -3.86
N GLN A 77 -52.47 39.70 -3.66
CA GLN A 77 -53.24 39.43 -2.43
C GLN A 77 -53.60 37.96 -2.26
N SER A 78 -53.80 37.21 -3.36
CA SER A 78 -54.09 35.78 -3.31
C SER A 78 -52.85 34.90 -3.08
N GLY A 79 -51.64 35.49 -3.08
CA GLY A 79 -50.38 34.76 -2.93
C GLY A 79 -50.02 33.88 -4.14
N ALA A 80 -50.76 33.99 -5.25
CA ALA A 80 -50.60 33.17 -6.45
C ALA A 80 -49.42 33.61 -7.36
N VAL A 81 -48.53 34.47 -6.87
CA VAL A 81 -47.44 35.13 -7.64
C VAL A 81 -46.08 34.43 -7.46
N LEU A 82 -45.97 33.39 -6.64
CA LEU A 82 -44.67 32.80 -6.30
C LEU A 82 -44.43 31.47 -7.02
N PRO A 83 -43.47 31.40 -7.96
CA PRO A 83 -43.10 30.15 -8.61
C PRO A 83 -42.69 29.09 -7.58
N VAL A 84 -43.29 27.89 -7.70
CA VAL A 84 -42.86 26.69 -6.94
C VAL A 84 -41.84 25.87 -7.74
N ARG A 85 -41.97 25.91 -9.07
CA ARG A 85 -41.15 25.15 -10.00
C ARG A 85 -39.67 25.53 -9.83
N HIS A 86 -38.80 24.52 -9.82
CA HIS A 86 -37.34 24.63 -9.66
C HIS A 86 -36.85 25.19 -8.31
N GLY A 87 -37.72 25.38 -7.30
CA GLY A 87 -37.29 25.84 -5.97
C GLY A 87 -36.32 24.87 -5.27
N ASP A 88 -36.45 23.58 -5.56
CA ASP A 88 -35.54 22.51 -5.17
C ASP A 88 -34.14 22.69 -5.79
N LEU A 89 -34.06 22.89 -7.11
CA LEU A 89 -32.82 23.20 -7.82
C LEU A 89 -32.18 24.50 -7.32
N ALA A 90 -33.00 25.50 -6.99
CA ALA A 90 -32.53 26.77 -6.46
C ALA A 90 -31.86 26.59 -5.07
N LEU A 91 -32.44 25.75 -4.21
CA LEU A 91 -31.84 25.40 -2.91
C LEU A 91 -30.51 24.64 -3.07
N LEU A 92 -30.44 23.69 -4.02
CA LEU A 92 -29.20 22.98 -4.33
C LEU A 92 -28.12 23.95 -4.84
N GLN A 93 -28.46 24.82 -5.80
CA GLN A 93 -27.58 25.86 -6.33
C GLN A 93 -27.07 26.81 -5.23
N ALA A 94 -27.95 27.29 -4.35
CA ALA A 94 -27.58 28.17 -3.25
C ALA A 94 -26.60 27.50 -2.28
N ALA A 95 -26.84 26.24 -1.93
CA ALA A 95 -25.96 25.49 -1.05
C ALA A 95 -24.57 25.27 -1.69
N ILE A 96 -24.51 24.99 -2.99
CA ILE A 96 -23.24 24.85 -3.74
C ILE A 96 -22.50 26.20 -3.83
N GLU A 97 -23.19 27.31 -4.10
CA GLU A 97 -22.56 28.63 -4.13
C GLU A 97 -21.92 29.00 -2.77
N LEU A 98 -22.64 28.73 -1.68
CA LEU A 98 -22.13 28.94 -0.32
C LEU A 98 -20.96 27.99 0.03
N SER A 99 -20.99 26.76 -0.50
CA SER A 99 -19.89 25.81 -0.37
C SER A 99 -18.62 26.30 -1.05
N ASP A 100 -18.72 26.70 -2.32
CA ASP A 100 -17.59 27.20 -3.08
C ASP A 100 -17.00 28.47 -2.49
N GLN A 101 -17.84 29.38 -1.99
CA GLN A 101 -17.35 30.58 -1.30
C GLN A 101 -16.56 30.21 -0.03
N HIS A 102 -17.06 29.28 0.78
CA HIS A 102 -16.35 28.85 1.97
C HIS A 102 -15.03 28.16 1.61
N VAL A 103 -15.01 27.33 0.57
CA VAL A 103 -13.76 26.71 0.06
C VAL A 103 -12.78 27.78 -0.44
N ALA A 104 -13.26 28.84 -1.10
CA ALA A 104 -12.41 29.95 -1.50
C ALA A 104 -11.82 30.69 -0.27
N ASP A 105 -12.62 30.94 0.76
CA ASP A 105 -12.17 31.56 2.01
C ASP A 105 -11.14 30.68 2.75
N ASP A 106 -11.36 29.37 2.80
CA ASP A 106 -10.41 28.41 3.33
C ASP A 106 -9.10 28.40 2.58
N ARG A 107 -9.16 28.39 1.25
CA ARG A 107 -7.96 28.41 0.39
C ARG A 107 -7.18 29.70 0.60
N ALA A 108 -7.87 30.84 0.70
CA ALA A 108 -7.23 32.12 1.02
C ALA A 108 -6.55 32.08 2.40
N ARG A 109 -7.21 31.52 3.43
CA ARG A 109 -6.61 31.30 4.76
C ARG A 109 -5.42 30.37 4.70
N PHE A 110 -5.53 29.24 4.00
CA PHE A 110 -4.47 28.27 3.81
C PHE A 110 -3.21 28.93 3.25
N TYR A 111 -3.33 29.72 2.18
CA TYR A 111 -2.20 30.44 1.61
C TYR A 111 -1.66 31.54 2.52
N ALA A 112 -2.52 32.23 3.29
CA ALA A 112 -2.07 33.20 4.28
C ALA A 112 -1.20 32.55 5.38
N PHE A 113 -1.53 31.32 5.78
CA PHE A 113 -0.73 30.53 6.72
C PHE A 113 0.51 29.89 6.06
N ALA A 114 0.40 29.40 4.82
CA ALA A 114 1.50 28.84 4.06
C ALA A 114 2.63 29.86 3.84
N ARG A 115 2.29 31.12 3.54
CA ARG A 115 3.25 32.25 3.46
C ARG A 115 4.05 32.46 4.76
N ARG A 116 3.57 31.97 5.89
CA ARG A 116 4.24 31.99 7.20
C ARG A 116 4.97 30.67 7.53
N GLY A 117 5.10 29.78 6.54
CA GLY A 117 5.75 28.48 6.66
C GLY A 117 4.94 27.41 7.40
N ARG A 118 3.64 27.63 7.62
CA ARG A 118 2.78 26.71 8.39
C ARG A 118 1.44 26.49 7.69
N PRO A 119 1.40 25.84 6.52
CA PRO A 119 0.14 25.61 5.79
C PRO A 119 -0.89 24.89 6.69
N GLN A 120 -2.13 25.40 6.70
CA GLN A 120 -3.24 24.85 7.47
C GLN A 120 -4.52 24.85 6.63
N ALA A 121 -5.20 23.71 6.56
CA ALA A 121 -6.45 23.56 5.83
C ALA A 121 -7.47 22.81 6.70
N THR A 122 -8.75 23.15 6.55
CA THR A 122 -9.85 22.48 7.24
C THR A 122 -10.27 21.22 6.46
N GLY A 123 -10.07 20.05 7.05
CA GLY A 123 -10.36 18.74 6.44
C GLY A 123 -11.83 18.29 6.50
N ALA A 124 -12.80 19.21 6.52
CA ALA A 124 -14.21 18.83 6.57
C ALA A 124 -14.65 18.15 5.27
N LEU A 125 -15.19 16.93 5.35
CA LEU A 125 -15.70 16.18 4.20
C LEU A 125 -17.09 16.62 3.74
N SER A 126 -17.81 17.37 4.58
CA SER A 126 -19.12 17.91 4.24
C SER A 126 -19.39 19.16 5.05
N ARG A 127 -20.15 20.09 4.47
CA ARG A 127 -20.58 21.33 5.11
C ARG A 127 -22.07 21.49 5.08
N THR A 128 -22.64 21.80 6.22
CA THR A 128 -24.08 21.96 6.36
C THR A 128 -24.48 23.43 6.32
N TYR A 129 -25.50 23.73 5.52
CA TYR A 129 -26.11 25.03 5.36
C TYR A 129 -27.59 24.94 5.75
N GLU A 130 -28.04 25.87 6.58
CA GLU A 130 -29.45 26.03 6.92
C GLU A 130 -30.01 27.18 6.06
N LEU A 131 -30.85 26.83 5.10
CA LEU A 131 -31.41 27.74 4.10
C LEU A 131 -32.93 27.77 4.24
N ARG A 132 -33.51 28.96 4.12
CA ARG A 132 -34.96 29.13 4.17
C ARG A 132 -35.47 29.59 2.81
N HIS A 133 -36.48 28.86 2.31
CA HIS A 133 -37.17 29.17 1.06
C HIS A 133 -38.67 29.15 1.33
N ARG A 134 -39.35 30.25 0.97
CA ARG A 134 -40.81 30.43 1.17
C ARG A 134 -41.28 30.16 2.62
N GLY A 135 -40.46 30.50 3.60
CA GLY A 135 -40.77 30.33 5.03
C GLY A 135 -40.41 28.96 5.60
N GLU A 136 -40.05 27.98 4.77
CA GLU A 136 -39.62 26.64 5.20
C GLU A 136 -38.09 26.57 5.30
N SER A 137 -37.57 25.98 6.37
CA SER A 137 -36.13 25.77 6.58
C SER A 137 -35.68 24.38 6.11
N TYR A 138 -34.55 24.36 5.43
CA TYR A 138 -33.90 23.20 4.82
C TYR A 138 -32.46 23.12 5.31
N ARG A 139 -32.04 21.91 5.68
CA ARG A 139 -30.66 21.64 6.10
C ARG A 139 -29.97 20.82 5.01
N LEU A 140 -29.04 21.45 4.29
CA LEU A 140 -28.34 20.86 3.15
C LEU A 140 -26.87 20.63 3.50
N ALA A 141 -26.39 19.40 3.42
CA ALA A 141 -24.99 19.06 3.59
C ALA A 141 -24.31 18.85 2.22
N VAL A 142 -23.31 19.65 1.90
CA VAL A 142 -22.63 19.68 0.60
C VAL A 142 -21.23 19.08 0.72
N SER A 143 -20.89 18.18 -0.19
CA SER A 143 -19.57 17.56 -0.35
C SER A 143 -19.12 17.69 -1.80
N GLN A 144 -17.91 18.16 -2.06
CA GLN A 144 -17.36 18.22 -3.42
C GLN A 144 -16.61 16.92 -3.73
N ILE A 145 -17.27 16.02 -4.47
CA ILE A 145 -16.80 14.66 -4.72
C ILE A 145 -15.92 14.56 -5.97
N ALA A 146 -15.96 15.53 -6.89
CA ALA A 146 -15.01 15.70 -8.00
C ALA A 146 -14.97 17.17 -8.48
N PRO A 147 -14.14 17.56 -9.46
CA PRO A 147 -14.27 18.88 -10.10
C PRO A 147 -15.69 19.08 -10.62
N ASP A 148 -16.29 20.22 -10.28
CA ASP A 148 -17.69 20.58 -10.59
C ASP A 148 -18.76 19.53 -10.18
N HIS A 149 -18.41 18.47 -9.46
CA HIS A 149 -19.31 17.38 -9.11
C HIS A 149 -19.54 17.36 -7.60
N TYR A 150 -20.80 17.51 -7.20
CA TYR A 150 -21.19 17.70 -5.83
C TYR A 150 -22.17 16.61 -5.41
N ARG A 151 -22.10 16.27 -4.12
CA ARG A 151 -23.13 15.52 -3.43
C ARG A 151 -23.79 16.43 -2.41
N VAL A 152 -25.10 16.59 -2.51
CA VAL A 152 -25.91 17.38 -1.57
C VAL A 152 -26.87 16.45 -0.86
N THR A 153 -26.77 16.40 0.47
CA THR A 153 -27.68 15.66 1.32
C THR A 153 -28.73 16.59 1.92
N VAL A 154 -30.01 16.33 1.67
CA VAL A 154 -31.15 17.05 2.22
C VAL A 154 -32.21 16.05 2.67
N ASP A 155 -32.77 16.21 3.88
CA ASP A 155 -33.80 15.32 4.42
C ASP A 155 -33.46 13.80 4.31
N ARG A 156 -32.18 13.44 4.53
CA ARG A 156 -31.58 12.09 4.38
C ARG A 156 -31.46 11.56 2.94
N GLN A 157 -31.82 12.37 1.95
CA GLN A 157 -31.66 12.04 0.54
C GLN A 157 -30.34 12.61 0.04
N SER A 158 -29.55 11.77 -0.63
CA SER A 158 -28.28 12.16 -1.23
C SER A 158 -28.48 12.36 -2.72
N ILE A 159 -28.15 13.56 -3.21
CA ILE A 159 -28.32 13.98 -4.60
C ILE A 159 -26.95 14.28 -5.16
N GLU A 160 -26.57 13.59 -6.24
CA GLU A 160 -25.35 13.89 -6.99
C GLU A 160 -25.71 14.74 -8.21
N LEU A 161 -24.97 15.83 -8.41
CA LEU A 161 -25.19 16.78 -9.49
C LEU A 161 -23.90 17.48 -9.91
N PHE A 162 -23.81 17.82 -11.18
CA PHE A 162 -22.72 18.66 -11.69
C PHE A 162 -23.14 20.13 -11.67
N ALA A 163 -22.22 21.03 -11.35
CA ALA A 163 -22.42 22.47 -11.31
C ALA A 163 -21.28 23.19 -12.02
N HIS A 164 -21.36 23.29 -13.35
CA HIS A 164 -20.34 23.92 -14.17
C HIS A 164 -20.49 25.43 -14.14
N ARG A 165 -19.43 26.13 -13.73
CA ARG A 165 -19.41 27.60 -13.74
C ARG A 165 -19.21 28.12 -15.17
N LEU A 166 -20.15 28.91 -15.66
CA LEU A 166 -20.10 29.54 -16.99
C LEU A 166 -19.64 30.99 -16.93
N GLY A 167 -19.91 31.66 -15.81
CA GLY A 167 -19.50 33.04 -15.56
C GLY A 167 -19.43 33.38 -14.08
N ARG A 168 -19.41 34.68 -13.77
CA ARG A 168 -19.36 35.15 -12.37
C ARG A 168 -20.62 34.76 -11.59
N HIS A 169 -21.78 34.92 -12.22
CA HIS A 169 -23.10 34.65 -11.64
C HIS A 169 -23.77 33.43 -12.25
N GLU A 170 -23.30 32.98 -13.42
CA GLU A 170 -23.95 31.96 -14.22
C GLU A 170 -23.34 30.58 -14.02
N ARG A 171 -24.19 29.58 -13.82
CA ARG A 171 -23.82 28.17 -13.83
C ARG A 171 -24.78 27.33 -14.66
N ARG A 172 -24.29 26.14 -15.00
CA ARG A 172 -25.07 25.05 -15.56
C ARG A 172 -25.12 23.93 -14.54
N LEU A 173 -26.31 23.64 -14.02
CA LEU A 173 -26.57 22.47 -13.21
C LEU A 173 -26.95 21.28 -14.08
N GLU A 174 -26.37 20.12 -13.84
CA GLU A 174 -26.77 18.85 -14.44
C GLU A 174 -27.17 17.86 -13.34
N VAL A 175 -28.43 17.41 -13.37
CA VAL A 175 -28.97 16.46 -12.40
C VAL A 175 -29.91 15.49 -13.11
N LEU A 176 -29.76 14.18 -12.85
CA LEU A 176 -30.49 13.11 -13.54
C LEU A 176 -30.46 13.21 -15.09
N GLY A 177 -29.34 13.66 -15.66
CA GLY A 177 -29.18 13.86 -17.11
C GLY A 177 -29.96 15.05 -17.69
N GLN A 178 -30.58 15.87 -16.85
CA GLN A 178 -31.22 17.13 -17.25
C GLN A 178 -30.32 18.31 -16.92
N THR A 179 -30.32 19.32 -17.79
CA THR A 179 -29.49 20.50 -17.65
C THR A 179 -30.35 21.73 -17.38
N HIS A 180 -29.96 22.52 -16.37
CA HIS A 180 -30.62 23.75 -15.96
C HIS A 180 -29.61 24.90 -15.91
N ARG A 181 -30.02 26.06 -16.40
CA ARG A 181 -29.26 27.30 -16.31
C ARG A 181 -29.58 27.99 -15.00
N THR A 182 -28.56 28.42 -14.26
CA THR A 182 -28.75 29.16 -13.01
C THR A 182 -28.00 30.49 -13.00
N LEU A 183 -28.63 31.54 -12.47
CA LEU A 183 -28.00 32.82 -12.17
C LEU A 183 -28.08 33.06 -10.66
N THR A 184 -26.96 33.34 -10.02
CA THR A 184 -26.90 33.57 -8.56
C THR A 184 -26.33 34.95 -8.24
N SER A 185 -27.07 35.71 -7.44
CA SER A 185 -26.64 36.98 -6.87
C SER A 185 -26.80 36.97 -5.36
N ARG A 186 -25.85 37.58 -4.64
CA ARG A 186 -25.84 37.61 -3.17
C ARG A 186 -26.15 39.00 -2.67
N GLN A 187 -27.05 39.09 -1.70
CA GLN A 187 -27.50 40.33 -1.08
C GLN A 187 -27.41 40.18 0.44
N GLY A 188 -26.24 40.49 1.02
CA GLY A 188 -25.99 40.23 2.44
C GLY A 188 -26.07 38.73 2.76
N ASP A 189 -27.03 38.35 3.61
CA ASP A 189 -27.32 36.97 4.01
C ASP A 189 -28.34 36.26 3.11
N ASP A 190 -28.91 36.99 2.15
CA ASP A 190 -29.86 36.46 1.17
C ASP A 190 -29.17 36.14 -0.16
N LEU A 191 -29.68 35.11 -0.84
CA LEU A 191 -29.29 34.71 -2.19
C LEU A 191 -30.52 34.80 -3.10
N LEU A 192 -30.37 35.51 -4.21
CA LEU A 192 -31.29 35.46 -5.33
C LEU A 192 -30.77 34.44 -6.33
N VAL A 193 -31.48 33.33 -6.49
CA VAL A 193 -31.15 32.25 -7.42
C VAL A 193 -32.23 32.17 -8.49
N GLU A 194 -31.87 32.42 -9.73
CA GLU A 194 -32.71 32.17 -10.88
C GLU A 194 -32.41 30.78 -11.45
N VAL A 195 -33.44 30.01 -11.79
CA VAL A 195 -33.33 28.70 -12.45
C VAL A 195 -34.21 28.68 -13.69
N ASP A 196 -33.59 28.60 -14.87
CA ASP A 196 -34.26 28.67 -16.19
C ASP A 196 -35.24 29.86 -16.31
N GLY A 197 -34.82 31.05 -15.88
CA GLY A 197 -35.66 32.26 -15.92
C GLY A 197 -36.57 32.47 -14.70
N ILE A 198 -36.58 31.53 -13.74
CA ILE A 198 -37.47 31.56 -12.57
C ILE A 198 -36.69 32.00 -11.31
N PRO A 199 -36.95 33.19 -10.74
CA PRO A 199 -36.22 33.71 -9.59
C PRO A 199 -36.75 33.15 -8.28
N HIS A 200 -35.81 32.80 -7.39
CA HIS A 200 -36.06 32.31 -6.05
C HIS A 200 -35.24 33.10 -5.04
N HIS A 201 -35.91 33.57 -4.00
CA HIS A 201 -35.27 34.19 -2.85
C HIS A 201 -34.96 33.13 -1.79
N ILE A 202 -33.69 32.99 -1.44
CA ILE A 202 -33.20 32.03 -0.46
C ILE A 202 -32.48 32.80 0.63
N SER A 203 -33.07 32.81 1.83
CA SER A 203 -32.44 33.48 2.98
C SER A 203 -31.62 32.47 3.76
N ARG A 204 -30.42 32.85 4.19
CA ARG A 204 -29.66 32.02 5.12
C ARG A 204 -30.26 32.12 6.53
N ASP A 205 -30.56 30.98 7.13
CA ASP A 205 -31.01 30.93 8.52
C ASP A 205 -29.77 30.83 9.42
N ASP A 206 -29.15 31.98 9.71
CA ASP A 206 -27.99 32.04 10.61
C ASP A 206 -28.40 31.90 12.10
N GLY A 207 -29.61 31.39 12.37
CA GLY A 207 -30.09 31.04 13.71
C GLY A 207 -30.15 32.24 14.66
N GLY A 208 -30.39 33.45 14.12
CA GLY A 208 -30.45 34.69 14.89
C GLY A 208 -29.12 35.19 15.45
N LEU A 209 -27.99 34.77 14.87
CA LEU A 209 -26.67 35.15 15.35
C LEU A 209 -26.22 36.51 14.82
N VAL A 210 -26.19 37.53 15.67
CA VAL A 210 -25.67 38.87 15.35
C VAL A 210 -24.15 38.86 15.51
N ARG A 211 -23.43 39.24 14.45
CA ARG A 211 -21.96 39.22 14.37
C ARG A 211 -21.36 40.62 14.24
N ALA A 212 -20.09 40.77 14.62
CA ALA A 212 -19.35 42.00 14.40
C ALA A 212 -19.05 42.22 12.90
N PRO A 213 -19.35 43.40 12.32
CA PRO A 213 -19.12 43.68 10.89
C PRO A 213 -17.63 43.76 10.53
N GLY A 214 -16.77 44.00 11.51
CA GLY A 214 -15.31 44.07 11.40
C GLY A 214 -14.67 44.02 12.79
N PRO A 215 -13.34 44.15 12.91
CA PRO A 215 -12.69 44.28 14.21
C PRO A 215 -13.16 45.56 14.90
N ALA A 216 -13.72 45.44 16.11
CA ALA A 216 -14.34 46.56 16.81
C ALA A 216 -14.21 46.42 18.33
N LEU A 217 -14.42 47.50 19.06
CA LEU A 217 -14.63 47.50 20.51
C LEU A 217 -16.15 47.48 20.78
N VAL A 218 -16.64 46.55 21.59
CA VAL A 218 -18.05 46.56 22.01
C VAL A 218 -18.24 47.67 23.04
N VAL A 219 -18.97 48.73 22.67
CA VAL A 219 -19.20 49.92 23.51
C VAL A 219 -20.32 49.66 24.51
N SER A 220 -21.45 49.12 24.03
CA SER A 220 -22.58 48.79 24.89
C SER A 220 -23.44 47.67 24.34
N ILE A 221 -24.14 46.97 25.23
CA ILE A 221 -25.07 45.91 24.89
C ILE A 221 -26.41 46.23 25.57
N PRO A 222 -27.32 46.96 24.90
CA PRO A 222 -28.57 47.44 25.51
C PRO A 222 -29.63 46.36 25.77
N VAL A 223 -29.30 45.08 25.55
CA VAL A 223 -30.21 43.94 25.70
C VAL A 223 -29.58 42.83 26.54
N SER A 224 -30.41 42.14 27.32
CA SER A 224 -30.02 41.03 28.19
C SER A 224 -30.59 39.70 27.70
N ALA A 225 -29.94 38.59 28.08
CA ALA A 225 -30.47 37.25 27.80
C ALA A 225 -31.87 37.09 28.42
N GLY A 226 -32.86 36.76 27.59
CA GLY A 226 -34.26 36.66 27.95
C GLY A 226 -35.15 37.76 27.38
N ASP A 227 -34.57 38.89 26.95
CA ASP A 227 -35.32 40.04 26.44
C ASP A 227 -35.98 39.74 25.10
N ILE A 228 -37.11 40.38 24.85
CA ILE A 228 -37.80 40.34 23.56
C ILE A 228 -37.42 41.60 22.80
N VAL A 229 -36.83 41.45 21.62
CA VAL A 229 -36.47 42.53 20.71
C VAL A 229 -37.34 42.46 19.46
N GLU A 230 -37.74 43.61 18.92
CA GLU A 230 -38.39 43.74 17.61
C GLU A 230 -37.33 43.93 16.51
N ALA A 231 -37.72 43.69 15.25
CA ALA A 231 -36.82 43.91 14.11
C ALA A 231 -36.42 45.39 14.02
N GLY A 232 -35.11 45.67 13.97
CA GLY A 232 -34.56 47.03 13.95
C GLY A 232 -34.17 47.59 15.32
N ASP A 233 -34.51 46.91 16.43
CA ASP A 233 -34.05 47.31 17.76
C ASP A 233 -32.53 47.18 17.87
N VAL A 234 -31.86 48.16 18.49
CA VAL A 234 -30.40 48.10 18.70
C VAL A 234 -30.08 47.04 19.74
N VAL A 235 -29.20 46.09 19.39
CA VAL A 235 -28.79 44.98 20.27
C VAL A 235 -27.34 45.06 20.70
N VAL A 236 -26.46 45.71 19.92
CA VAL A 236 -25.07 46.00 20.29
C VAL A 236 -24.64 47.33 19.67
N VAL A 237 -23.89 48.16 20.39
CA VAL A 237 -23.17 49.30 19.82
C VAL A 237 -21.67 48.97 19.81
N ALA A 238 -21.04 49.07 18.64
CA ALA A 238 -19.63 48.75 18.46
C ALA A 238 -18.87 49.96 17.88
N GLU A 239 -17.68 50.24 18.39
CA GLU A 239 -16.79 51.29 17.89
C GLU A 239 -15.71 50.67 17.00
N ALA A 240 -15.66 51.13 15.75
CA ALA A 240 -14.56 50.87 14.84
C ALA A 240 -14.16 52.19 14.18
N MET A 241 -12.86 52.43 14.04
CA MET A 241 -12.33 53.66 13.41
C MET A 241 -12.87 54.98 14.02
N LYS A 242 -13.04 55.02 15.35
CA LYS A 242 -13.61 56.16 16.11
C LYS A 242 -15.06 56.52 15.75
N MET A 243 -15.78 55.59 15.11
CA MET A 243 -17.18 55.71 14.76
C MET A 243 -17.97 54.61 15.46
N GLU A 244 -19.00 55.00 16.18
CA GLU A 244 -19.96 54.08 16.77
C GLU A 244 -20.94 53.58 15.70
N THR A 245 -21.13 52.26 15.64
CA THR A 245 -22.07 51.59 14.74
C THR A 245 -23.05 50.79 15.58
N SER A 246 -24.34 51.09 15.42
CA SER A 246 -25.42 50.34 16.05
C SER A 246 -25.75 49.09 15.23
N LEU A 247 -25.61 47.92 15.85
CA LEU A 247 -26.04 46.64 15.31
C LEU A 247 -27.44 46.34 15.82
N THR A 248 -28.34 46.04 14.90
CA THR A 248 -29.78 45.88 15.19
C THR A 248 -30.23 44.43 15.09
N ALA A 249 -31.32 44.08 15.78
CA ALA A 249 -31.98 42.79 15.65
C ALA A 249 -32.53 42.61 14.23
N PRO A 250 -32.17 41.53 13.51
CA PRO A 250 -32.67 41.28 12.15
C PRO A 250 -34.16 40.88 12.11
N PHE A 251 -34.71 40.40 13.23
CA PHE A 251 -36.09 39.97 13.34
C PHE A 251 -36.58 40.05 14.79
N ARG A 252 -37.90 39.94 15.00
CA ARG A 252 -38.50 39.83 16.33
C ARG A 252 -38.08 38.52 17.01
N GLY A 253 -37.37 38.60 18.12
CA GLY A 253 -36.82 37.42 18.78
C GLY A 253 -36.54 37.62 20.26
N ARG A 254 -36.43 36.51 20.98
CA ARG A 254 -35.89 36.44 22.33
C ARG A 254 -34.37 36.46 22.25
N VAL A 255 -33.70 37.29 23.03
CA VAL A 255 -32.24 37.20 23.21
C VAL A 255 -31.94 35.89 23.94
N LYS A 256 -31.44 34.89 23.24
CA LYS A 256 -31.12 33.58 23.82
C LYS A 256 -29.86 33.65 24.66
N ARG A 257 -28.82 34.33 24.14
CA ARG A 257 -27.53 34.47 24.83
C ARG A 257 -26.75 35.67 24.29
N VAL A 258 -26.21 36.48 25.20
CA VAL A 258 -25.17 37.47 24.89
C VAL A 258 -23.82 36.77 25.03
N LEU A 259 -23.00 36.79 23.99
CA LEU A 259 -21.75 36.02 23.88
C LEU A 259 -20.49 36.84 24.22
N VAL A 260 -20.64 38.15 24.36
CA VAL A 260 -19.56 39.12 24.55
C VAL A 260 -19.90 40.08 25.69
N GLY A 261 -18.87 40.65 26.33
CA GLY A 261 -19.04 41.72 27.31
C GLY A 261 -18.79 43.11 26.72
N GLU A 262 -19.28 44.14 27.39
CA GLU A 262 -18.90 45.53 27.10
C GLU A 262 -17.41 45.76 27.32
N ASN A 263 -16.82 46.70 26.57
CA ASN A 263 -15.40 47.03 26.54
C ASN A 263 -14.47 45.89 26.09
N VAL A 264 -14.99 44.90 25.36
CA VAL A 264 -14.20 43.80 24.79
C VAL A 264 -13.91 44.07 23.32
N HIS A 265 -12.64 43.91 22.92
CA HIS A 265 -12.25 43.90 21.53
C HIS A 265 -12.65 42.58 20.86
N VAL A 266 -13.37 42.67 19.76
CA VAL A 266 -13.84 41.54 18.97
C VAL A 266 -13.21 41.54 17.58
N ALA A 267 -12.92 40.36 17.05
CA ALA A 267 -12.47 40.20 15.67
C ALA A 267 -13.65 40.34 14.69
N ALA A 268 -13.36 40.55 13.41
CA ALA A 268 -14.37 40.53 12.36
C ALA A 268 -15.18 39.22 12.39
N GLN A 269 -16.50 39.31 12.21
CA GLN A 269 -17.44 38.19 12.22
C GLN A 269 -17.55 37.43 13.55
N ALA A 270 -16.93 37.94 14.62
CA ALA A 270 -17.07 37.38 15.95
C ALA A 270 -18.55 37.41 16.37
N PRO A 271 -19.09 36.31 16.91
CA PRO A 271 -20.47 36.23 17.32
C PRO A 271 -20.70 37.07 18.58
N LEU A 272 -21.73 37.93 18.58
CA LEU A 272 -21.99 38.88 19.66
C LEU A 272 -23.24 38.47 20.44
N ILE A 273 -24.34 38.18 19.76
CA ILE A 273 -25.63 37.82 20.37
C ILE A 273 -26.30 36.70 19.58
N VAL A 274 -26.91 35.75 20.28
CA VAL A 274 -27.82 34.74 19.69
C VAL A 274 -29.26 35.15 20.00
N LEU A 275 -30.08 35.29 18.97
CA LEU A 275 -31.52 35.52 19.06
C LEU A 275 -32.26 34.22 18.72
N GLU A 276 -33.34 33.96 19.46
CA GLU A 276 -34.29 32.87 19.21
C GLU A 276 -35.61 33.50 18.76
N PRO A 277 -36.12 33.22 17.56
CA PRO A 277 -37.38 33.81 17.09
C PRO A 277 -38.54 33.59 18.07
N ILE A 278 -39.30 34.64 18.40
CA ILE A 278 -40.57 34.50 19.12
C ILE A 278 -41.67 34.56 18.06
N GLU A 279 -42.21 33.40 17.73
CA GLU A 279 -43.32 33.30 16.78
C GLU A 279 -44.52 34.15 17.23
N GLN A 280 -45.07 34.93 16.31
CA GLN A 280 -46.50 35.18 16.25
C GLN A 280 -46.96 35.09 14.80
N PRO A 281 -48.23 34.73 14.58
CA PRO A 281 -48.66 33.68 13.68
C PRO A 281 -48.31 33.99 12.23
N ALA A 282 -48.10 32.90 11.48
CA ALA A 282 -48.15 32.85 10.04
C ALA A 282 -49.08 33.93 9.46
N ARG A 283 -48.50 34.95 8.82
CA ARG A 283 -49.10 35.40 7.58
C ARG A 283 -48.93 34.22 6.63
N ALA A 284 -50.01 33.45 6.53
CA ALA A 284 -50.11 32.28 5.70
C ALA A 284 -49.75 32.62 4.25
N THR A 285 -48.51 32.32 3.89
CA THR A 285 -48.24 31.58 2.66
C THR A 285 -47.50 30.33 3.07
N SER A 286 -48.23 29.34 3.58
CA SER A 286 -47.73 27.96 3.63
C SER A 286 -47.52 27.54 2.18
N GLY A 287 -46.30 27.74 1.67
CA GLY A 287 -45.84 26.98 0.53
C GLY A 287 -45.65 25.55 1.00
N ALA A 288 -46.13 24.57 0.24
CA ALA A 288 -45.80 23.18 0.53
C ALA A 288 -44.26 23.01 0.57
N ARG A 289 -43.74 22.28 1.57
CA ARG A 289 -42.32 21.92 1.65
C ARG A 289 -41.92 21.24 0.33
N LEU A 290 -40.78 21.65 -0.22
CA LEU A 290 -40.25 21.08 -1.46
C LEU A 290 -39.89 19.62 -1.24
N ALA A 291 -40.19 18.78 -2.24
CA ALA A 291 -39.89 17.36 -2.21
C ALA A 291 -38.65 17.08 -3.06
N PHE A 292 -37.65 16.41 -2.48
CA PHE A 292 -36.40 16.07 -3.14
C PHE A 292 -36.34 14.60 -3.61
N ALA A 293 -37.39 13.82 -3.35
CA ALA A 293 -37.43 12.39 -3.65
C ALA A 293 -37.34 12.07 -5.15
N SER A 294 -37.79 12.99 -6.01
CA SER A 294 -37.65 12.89 -7.47
C SER A 294 -36.18 12.74 -7.90
N PHE A 295 -35.24 13.36 -7.18
CA PHE A 295 -33.80 13.29 -7.49
C PHE A 295 -33.13 11.96 -7.12
N THR A 296 -33.83 11.10 -6.36
CA THR A 296 -33.30 9.79 -5.93
C THR A 296 -33.70 8.63 -6.85
N GLN A 297 -34.56 8.87 -7.85
CA GLN A 297 -34.95 7.86 -8.82
C GLN A 297 -33.87 7.71 -9.91
N SER A 298 -32.89 6.84 -9.68
CA SER A 298 -31.87 6.50 -10.67
C SER A 298 -32.53 5.95 -11.95
N HIS A 299 -32.37 6.63 -13.07
CA HIS A 299 -32.62 6.05 -14.39
C HIS A 299 -31.31 5.37 -14.83
N ASP A 300 -31.31 4.03 -14.76
CA ASP A 300 -30.18 3.11 -14.95
C ASP A 300 -29.00 3.33 -13.98
N GLY A 301 -28.49 2.24 -13.40
CA GLY A 301 -27.22 2.29 -12.66
C GLY A 301 -26.05 2.71 -13.57
N PRO A 302 -24.87 3.01 -13.01
CA PRO A 302 -23.70 3.28 -13.84
C PRO A 302 -23.49 2.13 -14.83
N ARG A 303 -23.35 2.46 -16.13
CA ARG A 303 -23.16 1.47 -17.21
C ARG A 303 -21.94 0.56 -16.98
N ASP A 304 -20.98 1.02 -16.17
CA ASP A 304 -19.76 0.32 -15.76
C ASP A 304 -19.48 0.62 -14.27
N PRO A 305 -20.04 -0.16 -13.32
CA PRO A 305 -19.92 0.09 -11.88
C PRO A 305 -18.47 -0.05 -11.39
N CYS A 306 -17.69 -0.97 -11.97
CA CYS A 306 -16.31 -1.21 -11.56
C CYS A 306 -15.40 -0.03 -11.87
N ARG A 307 -15.51 0.54 -13.08
CA ARG A 307 -14.76 1.74 -13.45
C ARG A 307 -15.13 2.95 -12.61
N GLU A 308 -16.41 3.11 -12.27
CA GLU A 308 -16.83 4.22 -11.40
C GLU A 308 -16.32 4.04 -9.97
N ASN A 309 -16.29 2.82 -9.45
CA ASN A 309 -15.69 2.50 -8.15
C ASN A 309 -14.19 2.85 -8.11
N LEU A 310 -13.42 2.51 -9.16
CA LEU A 310 -12.01 2.92 -9.26
C LEU A 310 -11.86 4.45 -9.31
N ARG A 311 -12.67 5.15 -10.11
CA ARG A 311 -12.69 6.62 -10.17
C ARG A 311 -13.05 7.26 -8.85
N ARG A 312 -13.92 6.63 -8.05
CA ARG A 312 -14.28 7.12 -6.73
C ARG A 312 -13.09 7.07 -5.77
N ILE A 313 -12.30 5.99 -5.79
CA ILE A 313 -11.07 5.90 -5.00
C ILE A 313 -10.02 6.90 -5.54
N GLU A 314 -9.93 7.09 -6.86
CA GLU A 314 -9.06 8.11 -7.46
C GLU A 314 -9.40 9.52 -6.94
N ARG A 315 -10.69 9.88 -6.89
CA ARG A 315 -11.17 11.14 -6.33
C ARG A 315 -10.78 11.30 -4.86
N LEU A 316 -10.93 10.25 -4.05
CA LEU A 316 -10.46 10.24 -2.65
C LEU A 316 -8.95 10.52 -2.57
N VAL A 317 -8.14 9.80 -3.36
CA VAL A 317 -6.69 9.94 -3.40
C VAL A 317 -6.29 11.36 -3.80
N LEU A 318 -7.00 11.98 -4.73
CA LEU A 318 -6.78 13.38 -5.15
C LEU A 318 -7.23 14.42 -4.11
N GLY A 319 -7.90 14.02 -3.03
CA GLY A 319 -8.34 14.93 -1.98
C GLY A 319 -9.78 15.46 -2.14
N TYR A 320 -10.65 14.73 -2.85
CA TYR A 320 -12.10 15.00 -2.95
C TYR A 320 -12.92 14.26 -1.89
N ASP A 321 -14.11 14.81 -1.61
CA ASP A 321 -14.87 14.63 -0.38
C ASP A 321 -15.64 13.31 -0.33
N ILE A 322 -14.89 12.20 -0.32
CA ILE A 322 -15.42 10.84 -0.19
C ILE A 322 -15.27 10.39 1.26
N ASP A 323 -16.37 9.92 1.86
CA ASP A 323 -16.36 9.48 3.26
C ASP A 323 -15.90 8.03 3.43
N ARG A 324 -15.47 7.68 4.65
CA ARG A 324 -14.94 6.35 4.95
C ARG A 324 -15.94 5.21 4.73
N ALA A 325 -17.23 5.43 4.99
CA ALA A 325 -18.26 4.39 4.83
C ALA A 325 -18.54 4.12 3.36
N GLU A 326 -18.46 5.14 2.51
CA GLU A 326 -18.51 5.01 1.06
C GLU A 326 -17.27 4.30 0.50
N VAL A 327 -16.08 4.62 1.01
CA VAL A 327 -14.84 3.91 0.63
C VAL A 327 -14.94 2.43 0.98
N GLN A 328 -15.43 2.09 2.17
CA GLN A 328 -15.60 0.69 2.55
C GLN A 328 -16.56 -0.04 1.61
N ARG A 329 -17.74 0.53 1.30
CA ARG A 329 -18.67 -0.06 0.33
C ARG A 329 -18.03 -0.22 -1.05
N THR A 330 -17.24 0.75 -1.47
CA THR A 330 -16.53 0.71 -2.76
C THR A 330 -15.48 -0.41 -2.79
N ILE A 331 -14.76 -0.63 -1.69
CA ILE A 331 -13.82 -1.76 -1.55
C ILE A 331 -14.59 -3.09 -1.59
N ASP A 332 -15.68 -3.20 -0.83
CA ASP A 332 -16.50 -4.41 -0.77
C ASP A 332 -17.06 -4.77 -2.17
N ASP A 333 -17.50 -3.78 -2.94
CA ASP A 333 -17.97 -3.98 -4.32
C ASP A 333 -16.82 -4.37 -5.27
N LEU A 334 -15.63 -3.79 -5.11
CA LEU A 334 -14.45 -4.14 -5.91
C LEU A 334 -13.96 -5.56 -5.65
N HIS A 335 -14.02 -6.01 -4.40
CA HIS A 335 -13.67 -7.37 -3.97
C HIS A 335 -14.77 -8.41 -4.20
N GLY A 336 -16.03 -7.97 -4.32
CA GLY A 336 -17.17 -8.84 -4.58
C GLY A 336 -17.54 -8.84 -6.06
N GLN A 337 -18.35 -7.86 -6.47
CA GLN A 337 -19.01 -7.84 -7.78
C GLN A 337 -18.04 -7.62 -8.96
N CYS A 338 -16.92 -6.95 -8.70
CA CYS A 338 -15.94 -6.60 -9.74
C CYS A 338 -14.70 -7.49 -9.75
N ALA A 339 -14.54 -8.43 -8.80
CA ALA A 339 -13.29 -9.19 -8.64
C ALA A 339 -12.92 -9.94 -9.92
N ASP A 340 -13.84 -10.75 -10.45
CA ASP A 340 -13.63 -11.51 -11.68
C ASP A 340 -13.27 -10.57 -12.85
N LEU A 341 -14.02 -9.48 -13.03
CA LEU A 341 -13.77 -8.52 -14.12
C LEU A 341 -12.41 -7.85 -13.98
N LEU A 342 -11.97 -7.51 -12.76
CA LEU A 342 -10.67 -6.90 -12.54
C LEU A 342 -9.50 -7.88 -12.75
N ALA A 343 -9.73 -9.18 -12.60
CA ALA A 343 -8.74 -10.21 -12.86
C ALA A 343 -8.56 -10.49 -14.37
N CYS A 344 -9.63 -10.37 -15.17
CA CYS A 344 -9.60 -10.81 -16.57
C CYS A 344 -10.01 -9.77 -17.64
N ASP A 345 -10.49 -8.58 -17.29
CA ASP A 345 -10.79 -7.50 -18.25
C ASP A 345 -9.59 -6.53 -18.43
N PRO A 346 -8.91 -6.56 -19.59
CA PRO A 346 -7.80 -5.66 -19.87
C PRO A 346 -8.17 -4.17 -19.87
N ALA A 347 -9.47 -3.82 -20.00
CA ALA A 347 -9.92 -2.43 -20.02
C ALA A 347 -9.97 -1.78 -18.62
N LEU A 348 -9.92 -2.57 -17.54
CA LEU A 348 -9.95 -2.09 -16.16
C LEU A 348 -8.56 -2.04 -15.53
N ILE A 349 -7.63 -2.90 -15.97
CA ILE A 349 -6.25 -2.99 -15.48
C ILE A 349 -5.52 -1.62 -15.48
N PRO A 350 -5.55 -0.80 -16.56
CA PRO A 350 -4.91 0.51 -16.58
C PRO A 350 -5.50 1.50 -15.57
N GLY A 351 -6.77 1.33 -15.18
CA GLY A 351 -7.43 2.19 -14.19
C GLY A 351 -6.80 2.03 -12.80
N GLU A 352 -6.52 0.79 -12.39
CA GLU A 352 -5.85 0.51 -11.14
C GLU A 352 -4.37 0.91 -11.15
N HIS A 353 -3.67 0.72 -12.27
CA HIS A 353 -2.28 1.21 -12.43
C HIS A 353 -2.20 2.71 -12.24
N ARG A 354 -3.12 3.44 -12.89
CA ARG A 354 -3.24 4.90 -12.73
C ARG A 354 -3.50 5.28 -11.28
N LEU A 355 -4.44 4.61 -10.62
CA LEU A 355 -4.78 4.89 -9.21
C LEU A 355 -3.58 4.71 -8.28
N LEU A 356 -2.87 3.58 -8.38
CA LEU A 356 -1.66 3.31 -7.60
C LEU A 356 -0.55 4.32 -7.91
N GLY A 357 -0.41 4.70 -9.19
CA GLY A 357 0.53 5.73 -9.64
C GLY A 357 0.23 7.11 -9.07
N ILE A 358 -1.03 7.56 -9.10
CA ILE A 358 -1.45 8.82 -8.48
C ILE A 358 -1.11 8.80 -6.99
N PHE A 359 -1.46 7.72 -6.29
CA PHE A 359 -1.16 7.60 -4.86
C PHE A 359 0.35 7.72 -4.58
N ALA A 360 1.18 7.01 -5.35
CA ALA A 360 2.64 7.10 -5.25
C ALA A 360 3.15 8.54 -5.45
N ASP A 361 2.68 9.23 -6.50
CA ASP A 361 3.12 10.58 -6.85
C ASP A 361 2.78 11.61 -5.77
N LEU A 362 1.56 11.53 -5.20
CA LEU A 362 1.16 12.42 -4.10
C LEU A 362 1.95 12.14 -2.81
N ARG A 363 2.36 10.89 -2.57
CA ARG A 363 3.16 10.51 -1.39
C ARG A 363 4.62 10.90 -1.53
N ALA A 364 5.19 10.85 -2.74
CA ALA A 364 6.57 11.24 -3.01
C ALA A 364 6.89 12.69 -2.56
N VAL A 365 5.95 13.61 -2.74
CA VAL A 365 6.11 15.03 -2.36
C VAL A 365 5.72 15.35 -0.91
N SER A 366 5.21 14.37 -0.15
CA SER A 366 4.74 14.55 1.22
C SER A 366 5.48 13.65 2.24
N ARG A 367 6.66 13.16 1.86
CA ARG A 367 7.55 12.37 2.71
C ARG A 367 8.27 13.28 3.73
N PRO A 368 8.10 13.07 5.06
CA PRO A 368 8.87 13.77 6.08
C PRO A 368 10.34 13.31 6.07
N TYR A 369 11.22 14.10 6.66
CA TYR A 369 12.63 13.73 6.81
C TYR A 369 12.75 12.48 7.68
N HIS A 370 13.22 11.41 7.08
CA HIS A 370 13.85 10.31 7.80
C HIS A 370 15.34 10.48 7.55
N GLY A 371 16.13 10.57 8.61
CA GLY A 371 17.59 10.61 8.48
C GLY A 371 18.07 9.47 7.60
N ASP A 372 18.79 9.85 6.54
CA ASP A 372 19.55 9.02 5.60
C ASP A 372 18.82 7.92 4.83
N GLN A 373 18.41 8.23 3.59
CA GLN A 373 18.26 7.22 2.53
C GLN A 373 18.64 7.70 1.11
N ASP A 374 19.09 8.94 0.89
CA ASP A 374 19.39 9.44 -0.48
C ASP A 374 20.65 10.33 -0.55
N ALA A 375 21.74 9.93 0.12
CA ALA A 375 23.02 10.63 0.00
C ALA A 375 24.07 9.77 -0.73
N ASP A 376 24.29 10.11 -2.01
CA ASP A 376 25.67 10.20 -2.54
C ASP A 376 26.56 10.98 -1.54
N PRO A 377 27.90 10.85 -1.56
CA PRO A 377 28.79 11.43 -0.54
C PRO A 377 28.42 12.90 -0.25
N PRO A 378 28.54 13.35 1.02
CA PRO A 378 27.81 14.50 1.54
C PRO A 378 28.02 15.72 0.64
N SER A 379 26.98 16.03 -0.14
CA SER A 379 26.88 17.29 -0.84
C SER A 379 26.57 18.38 0.19
N PRO A 380 27.14 19.58 0.09
CA PRO A 380 27.06 20.62 1.13
C PRO A 380 25.69 21.32 1.24
N GLU A 381 24.62 20.69 0.76
CA GLU A 381 23.26 21.26 0.75
C GLU A 381 22.46 20.77 1.98
N PRO A 382 21.61 21.63 2.58
CA PRO A 382 20.92 21.33 3.84
C PRO A 382 19.93 20.15 3.72
N LEU A 383 19.91 19.32 4.76
CA LEU A 383 19.06 18.14 4.96
C LEU A 383 17.56 18.51 5.05
N GLN A 384 16.94 18.88 3.93
CA GLN A 384 15.50 19.16 3.85
C GLN A 384 14.75 17.99 3.19
N SER A 385 13.64 17.60 3.80
CA SER A 385 12.75 16.56 3.29
C SER A 385 11.84 17.03 2.16
N PRO A 386 11.30 16.11 1.34
CA PRO A 386 10.26 16.43 0.37
C PRO A 386 9.06 17.20 0.98
N GLN A 387 8.65 16.87 2.21
CA GLN A 387 7.59 17.62 2.89
C GLN A 387 8.00 19.08 3.20
N GLU A 388 9.23 19.31 3.62
CA GLU A 388 9.75 20.67 3.87
C GLU A 388 9.87 21.46 2.57
N HIS A 389 10.35 20.83 1.48
CA HIS A 389 10.33 21.42 0.13
C HIS A 389 8.92 21.75 -0.33
N LEU A 390 7.92 20.91 -0.04
CA LEU A 390 6.52 21.20 -0.35
C LEU A 390 6.01 22.41 0.45
N HIS A 391 6.35 22.50 1.73
CA HIS A 391 5.97 23.66 2.54
C HIS A 391 6.68 24.94 2.09
N ALA A 392 7.92 24.84 1.60
CA ALA A 392 8.63 25.94 0.96
C ALA A 392 7.95 26.36 -0.34
N TRP A 393 7.65 25.41 -1.22
CA TRP A 393 6.85 25.64 -2.44
C TRP A 393 5.53 26.35 -2.14
N LEU A 394 4.75 25.89 -1.16
CA LEU A 394 3.45 26.49 -0.81
C LEU A 394 3.54 27.93 -0.29
N ARG A 395 4.74 28.39 0.11
CA ARG A 395 4.98 29.74 0.61
C ARG A 395 5.00 30.77 -0.51
N SER A 396 5.65 30.45 -1.62
CA SER A 396 5.88 31.35 -2.77
C SER A 396 5.08 30.95 -4.02
N LEU A 397 4.81 29.66 -4.20
CA LEU A 397 4.42 29.01 -5.46
C LEU A 397 5.43 29.28 -6.59
N ASP A 398 6.71 29.38 -6.24
CA ASP A 398 7.83 29.62 -7.14
C ASP A 398 9.01 28.77 -6.70
N ALA A 399 9.41 27.83 -7.57
CA ALA A 399 10.46 26.87 -7.29
C ALA A 399 11.86 27.50 -7.32
N GLY A 400 12.06 28.53 -8.16
CA GLY A 400 13.31 29.26 -8.23
C GLY A 400 13.50 30.20 -7.05
N ALA A 401 12.42 30.83 -6.57
CA ALA A 401 12.47 31.69 -5.39
C ALA A 401 12.78 30.93 -4.09
N GLU A 402 12.43 29.65 -4.02
CA GLU A 402 12.62 28.77 -2.85
C GLU A 402 13.82 27.83 -2.99
N ASP A 403 14.61 27.96 -4.07
CA ASP A 403 15.79 27.14 -4.37
C ASP A 403 15.52 25.62 -4.27
N LEU A 404 14.40 25.18 -4.85
CA LEU A 404 13.95 23.80 -4.72
C LEU A 404 14.81 22.85 -5.58
N PRO A 405 15.19 21.66 -5.05
CA PRO A 405 15.99 20.70 -5.81
C PRO A 405 15.29 20.24 -7.10
N PRO A 406 16.01 20.10 -8.24
CA PRO A 406 15.41 19.69 -9.51
C PRO A 406 14.63 18.36 -9.44
N ARG A 407 15.11 17.40 -8.62
CA ARG A 407 14.43 16.12 -8.39
C ARG A 407 13.07 16.31 -7.72
N PHE A 408 12.99 17.20 -6.71
CA PHE A 408 11.73 17.52 -6.04
C PHE A 408 10.78 18.26 -6.99
N THR A 409 11.27 19.22 -7.76
CA THR A 409 10.47 19.95 -8.75
C THR A 409 9.83 19.02 -9.79
N ALA A 410 10.56 18.02 -10.28
CA ALA A 410 10.03 17.01 -11.19
C ALA A 410 8.92 16.17 -10.53
N ALA A 411 9.14 15.69 -9.30
CA ALA A 411 8.14 14.95 -8.54
C ALA A 411 6.88 15.80 -8.27
N LEU A 412 7.05 17.09 -7.98
CA LEU A 412 5.94 18.04 -7.80
C LEU A 412 5.16 18.26 -9.10
N GLN A 413 5.83 18.43 -10.24
CA GLN A 413 5.17 18.52 -11.55
C GLN A 413 4.38 17.26 -11.87
N GLN A 414 4.93 16.08 -11.57
CA GLN A 414 4.25 14.81 -11.76
C GLN A 414 3.01 14.70 -10.86
N ALA A 415 3.14 15.02 -9.57
CA ALA A 415 2.02 15.03 -8.62
C ALA A 415 0.91 16.01 -9.05
N LEU A 416 1.27 17.21 -9.49
CA LEU A 416 0.33 18.23 -9.97
C LEU A 416 -0.27 17.89 -11.34
N GLY A 417 0.43 17.14 -12.18
CA GLY A 417 -0.09 16.60 -13.44
C GLY A 417 -1.33 15.75 -13.26
N ASN A 418 -1.46 15.06 -12.12
CA ASN A 418 -2.68 14.31 -11.75
C ASN A 418 -3.91 15.20 -11.49
N TYR A 419 -3.71 16.51 -11.33
CA TYR A 419 -4.77 17.53 -11.26
C TYR A 419 -4.97 18.28 -12.58
N GLY A 420 -4.31 17.86 -13.66
CA GLY A 420 -4.37 18.54 -14.97
C GLY A 420 -3.46 19.76 -15.09
N ILE A 421 -2.46 19.91 -14.21
CA ILE A 421 -1.53 21.04 -14.22
C ILE A 421 -0.24 20.67 -14.95
N ASN A 422 0.03 21.37 -16.06
CA ASN A 422 1.18 21.09 -16.93
C ASN A 422 2.34 22.10 -16.78
N SER A 423 2.16 23.18 -16.02
CA SER A 423 3.20 24.18 -15.74
C SER A 423 3.13 24.65 -14.28
N LEU A 424 4.27 25.11 -13.75
CA LEU A 424 4.37 25.69 -12.41
C LEU A 424 4.12 27.20 -12.40
N GLU A 425 3.57 27.76 -13.49
CA GLU A 425 3.19 29.17 -13.53
C GLU A 425 1.98 29.41 -12.63
N ARG A 426 2.05 30.48 -11.82
CA ARG A 426 1.00 30.78 -10.86
C ARG A 426 -0.33 31.12 -11.55
N THR A 427 -1.27 30.20 -11.44
CA THR A 427 -2.64 30.33 -11.94
C THR A 427 -3.65 29.94 -10.85
N PRO A 428 -4.92 30.38 -10.94
CA PRO A 428 -5.96 29.90 -10.03
C PRO A 428 -6.12 28.38 -10.01
N ALA A 429 -5.89 27.71 -11.14
CA ALA A 429 -5.92 26.25 -11.25
C ALA A 429 -4.76 25.59 -10.48
N LEU A 430 -3.54 26.13 -10.59
CA LEU A 430 -2.40 25.67 -9.79
C LEU A 430 -2.67 25.86 -8.28
N GLU A 431 -3.23 27.00 -7.89
CA GLU A 431 -3.57 27.28 -6.49
C GLU A 431 -4.61 26.30 -5.95
N ASP A 432 -5.60 25.92 -6.76
CA ASP A 432 -6.60 24.91 -6.37
C ASP A 432 -5.98 23.51 -6.27
N ALA A 433 -5.17 23.11 -7.26
CA ALA A 433 -4.47 21.83 -7.27
C ALA A 433 -3.53 21.66 -6.06
N CYS A 434 -2.77 22.70 -5.70
CA CYS A 434 -1.90 22.66 -4.52
C CYS A 434 -2.70 22.55 -3.20
N TYR A 435 -3.86 23.22 -3.12
CA TYR A 435 -4.76 23.10 -1.98
C TYR A 435 -5.34 21.68 -1.87
N ARG A 436 -5.77 21.09 -3.00
CA ARG A 436 -6.25 19.71 -3.08
C ARG A 436 -5.16 18.68 -2.77
N LEU A 437 -3.95 18.87 -3.28
CA LEU A 437 -2.77 18.09 -2.94
C LEU A 437 -2.54 18.08 -1.42
N PHE A 438 -2.67 19.22 -0.75
CA PHE A 438 -2.55 19.28 0.71
C PHE A 438 -3.69 18.52 1.43
N LEU A 439 -4.94 18.67 0.96
CA LEU A 439 -6.08 17.91 1.50
C LEU A 439 -5.94 16.39 1.29
N SER A 440 -5.32 15.94 0.20
CA SER A 440 -5.04 14.52 -0.03
C SER A 440 -4.21 13.90 1.10
N GLN A 441 -3.29 14.68 1.69
CA GLN A 441 -2.45 14.21 2.80
C GLN A 441 -3.26 13.98 4.07
N GLN A 442 -4.28 14.79 4.31
CA GLN A 442 -5.19 14.61 5.45
C GLN A 442 -6.10 13.38 5.27
N ARG A 443 -6.27 12.90 4.03
CA ARG A 443 -7.12 11.75 3.67
C ARG A 443 -6.32 10.47 3.42
N ALA A 444 -5.00 10.53 3.60
CA ALA A 444 -4.08 9.44 3.30
C ALA A 444 -4.44 8.14 4.01
N GLU A 445 -4.91 8.18 5.27
CA GLU A 445 -5.29 6.97 6.01
C GLU A 445 -6.51 6.26 5.43
N THR A 446 -7.48 7.00 4.88
CA THR A 446 -8.66 6.40 4.24
C THR A 446 -8.32 5.94 2.82
N ALA A 447 -7.47 6.67 2.11
CA ALA A 447 -6.93 6.20 0.83
C ALA A 447 -6.12 4.91 1.00
N ARG A 448 -5.27 4.85 2.02
CA ARG A 448 -4.44 3.70 2.37
C ARG A 448 -5.25 2.41 2.50
N THR A 449 -6.42 2.44 3.13
CA THR A 449 -7.25 1.23 3.25
C THR A 449 -7.67 0.67 1.89
N ALA A 450 -7.95 1.55 0.92
CA ALA A 450 -8.28 1.13 -0.44
C ALA A 450 -7.05 0.63 -1.22
N ILE A 451 -5.89 1.28 -1.04
CA ILE A 451 -4.64 0.88 -1.70
C ILE A 451 -4.19 -0.51 -1.23
N VAL A 452 -4.24 -0.78 0.08
CA VAL A 452 -3.93 -2.12 0.63
C VAL A 452 -4.87 -3.17 0.05
N ALA A 453 -6.19 -2.90 0.07
CA ALA A 453 -7.19 -3.82 -0.46
C ALA A 453 -6.96 -4.15 -1.96
N ILE A 454 -6.52 -3.17 -2.76
CA ILE A 454 -6.20 -3.38 -4.18
C ILE A 454 -4.94 -4.23 -4.34
N LEU A 455 -3.88 -3.96 -3.58
CA LEU A 455 -2.62 -4.71 -3.66
C LEU A 455 -2.78 -6.16 -3.18
N ASP A 456 -3.51 -6.37 -2.08
CA ASP A 456 -3.80 -7.72 -1.55
C ASP A 456 -4.57 -8.55 -2.59
N ARG A 457 -5.65 -8.02 -3.16
CA ARG A 457 -6.40 -8.71 -4.22
C ARG A 457 -5.50 -9.05 -5.42
N ARG A 458 -4.62 -8.13 -5.83
CA ARG A 458 -3.68 -8.38 -6.92
C ARG A 458 -2.67 -9.49 -6.63
N LEU A 459 -2.33 -9.72 -5.36
CA LEU A 459 -1.52 -10.86 -4.95
C LEU A 459 -2.31 -12.16 -4.97
N GLU A 460 -3.56 -12.14 -4.54
CA GLU A 460 -4.48 -13.28 -4.60
C GLU A 460 -4.71 -13.73 -6.06
N ASP A 461 -4.92 -12.77 -6.96
CA ASP A 461 -5.17 -13.00 -8.39
C ASP A 461 -3.87 -13.07 -9.24
N ALA A 462 -2.70 -13.19 -8.60
CA ALA A 462 -1.41 -13.04 -9.28
C ALA A 462 -1.24 -14.03 -10.44
N ASP A 463 -1.65 -15.28 -10.26
CA ASP A 463 -1.47 -16.34 -11.27
C ASP A 463 -2.29 -16.05 -12.55
N GLU A 464 -3.40 -15.32 -12.46
CA GLU A 464 -4.23 -14.92 -13.61
C GLU A 464 -3.71 -13.65 -14.29
N LEU A 465 -3.19 -12.72 -13.49
CA LEU A 465 -2.71 -11.42 -13.96
C LEU A 465 -1.29 -11.44 -14.54
N VAL A 466 -0.45 -12.40 -14.12
CA VAL A 466 0.90 -12.58 -14.68
C VAL A 466 0.82 -12.77 -16.21
N GLY A 467 1.58 -11.96 -16.95
CA GLY A 467 1.59 -11.97 -18.41
C GLY A 467 0.53 -11.10 -19.09
N HIS A 468 -0.50 -10.65 -18.36
CA HIS A 468 -1.51 -9.68 -18.84
C HIS A 468 -1.16 -8.23 -18.46
N VAL A 469 -0.13 -8.03 -17.64
CA VAL A 469 0.28 -6.74 -17.12
C VAL A 469 1.60 -6.31 -17.77
N GLY A 470 1.61 -5.11 -18.39
CA GLY A 470 2.74 -4.58 -19.13
C GLY A 470 3.89 -4.10 -18.24
N ALA A 471 5.01 -3.71 -18.86
CA ALA A 471 6.20 -3.24 -18.14
C ALA A 471 5.97 -1.88 -17.44
N GLU A 472 5.04 -1.07 -17.92
CA GLU A 472 4.71 0.24 -17.35
C GLU A 472 4.24 0.16 -15.89
N PHE A 473 3.59 -0.94 -15.50
CA PHE A 473 3.14 -1.12 -14.12
C PHE A 473 4.27 -1.46 -13.16
N ARG A 474 5.36 -2.06 -13.65
CA ARG A 474 6.56 -2.27 -12.84
C ARG A 474 7.09 -0.95 -12.29
N GLU A 475 7.15 0.08 -13.14
CA GLU A 475 7.59 1.43 -12.74
C GLU A 475 6.63 2.07 -11.71
N VAL A 476 5.33 1.81 -11.81
CA VAL A 476 4.35 2.26 -10.83
C VAL A 476 4.61 1.62 -9.47
N LEU A 477 4.84 0.30 -9.43
CA LEU A 477 5.13 -0.43 -8.19
C LEU A 477 6.46 0.00 -7.56
N ASP A 478 7.49 0.22 -8.36
CA ASP A 478 8.79 0.73 -7.91
C ASP A 478 8.64 2.13 -7.28
N ARG A 479 7.96 3.06 -7.97
CA ARG A 479 7.66 4.39 -7.42
C ARG A 479 6.84 4.32 -6.13
N LEU A 480 5.84 3.44 -6.09
CA LEU A 480 4.97 3.26 -4.92
C LEU A 480 5.77 2.76 -3.72
N ALA A 481 6.63 1.75 -3.91
CA ALA A 481 7.48 1.21 -2.86
C ALA A 481 8.44 2.27 -2.30
N ILE A 482 9.11 3.03 -3.19
CA ILE A 482 10.04 4.11 -2.81
C ILE A 482 9.31 5.24 -2.07
N ALA A 483 8.16 5.70 -2.59
CA ALA A 483 7.41 6.81 -2.01
C ALA A 483 6.89 6.52 -0.59
N LEU A 484 6.71 5.25 -0.25
CA LEU A 484 6.15 4.80 1.04
C LEU A 484 7.19 4.19 1.98
N GLU A 485 8.43 4.08 1.55
CA GLU A 485 9.52 3.49 2.33
C GLU A 485 9.73 4.25 3.65
N GLY A 486 9.66 3.51 4.77
CA GLY A 486 9.76 4.03 6.13
C GLY A 486 8.46 4.64 6.69
N ARG A 487 7.56 5.15 5.85
CA ARG A 487 6.29 5.77 6.27
C ARG A 487 5.17 4.74 6.42
N ASP A 488 4.98 3.92 5.39
CA ASP A 488 4.02 2.82 5.40
C ASP A 488 4.72 1.56 4.87
N PRO A 489 5.50 0.89 5.74
CA PRO A 489 6.24 -0.32 5.37
C PRO A 489 5.32 -1.41 4.83
N VAL A 490 4.06 -1.46 5.29
CA VAL A 490 3.09 -2.48 4.85
C VAL A 490 2.78 -2.30 3.37
N VAL A 491 2.42 -1.09 2.94
CA VAL A 491 2.10 -0.84 1.53
C VAL A 491 3.35 -0.94 0.65
N ALA A 492 4.51 -0.48 1.14
CA ALA A 492 5.77 -0.60 0.41
C ALA A 492 6.16 -2.08 0.19
N ASP A 493 6.00 -2.93 1.21
CA ASP A 493 6.29 -4.36 1.11
C ASP A 493 5.28 -5.09 0.21
N LEU A 494 3.99 -4.76 0.29
CA LEU A 494 2.97 -5.29 -0.63
C LEU A 494 3.28 -4.93 -2.08
N ALA A 495 3.70 -3.68 -2.36
CA ALA A 495 4.09 -3.26 -3.70
C ALA A 495 5.29 -4.05 -4.23
N ARG A 496 6.30 -4.31 -3.37
CA ARG A 496 7.46 -5.15 -3.72
C ARG A 496 7.06 -6.60 -3.95
N GLU A 497 6.16 -7.14 -3.16
CA GLU A 497 5.66 -8.50 -3.30
C GLU A 497 4.90 -8.67 -4.63
N VAL A 498 4.01 -7.73 -4.97
CA VAL A 498 3.30 -7.75 -6.27
C VAL A 498 4.30 -7.70 -7.42
N ARG A 499 5.30 -6.82 -7.34
CA ARG A 499 6.37 -6.71 -8.35
C ARG A 499 7.15 -8.02 -8.48
N PHE A 500 7.49 -8.66 -7.36
CA PHE A 500 8.19 -9.93 -7.35
C PHE A 500 7.35 -11.03 -8.02
N ARG A 501 6.10 -11.23 -7.57
CA ARG A 501 5.18 -12.23 -8.11
C ARG A 501 4.94 -12.05 -9.61
N TYR A 502 4.82 -10.81 -10.09
CA TYR A 502 4.44 -10.54 -11.48
C TYR A 502 5.62 -10.60 -12.46
N TYR A 503 6.80 -10.13 -12.05
CA TYR A 503 7.92 -9.90 -12.97
C TYR A 503 9.16 -10.72 -12.62
N ASP A 504 9.51 -10.85 -11.35
CA ASP A 504 10.78 -11.46 -10.96
C ASP A 504 10.66 -12.99 -10.85
N GLU A 505 9.60 -13.47 -10.20
CA GLU A 505 9.38 -14.90 -9.99
C GLU A 505 9.26 -15.70 -11.30
N PRO A 506 8.52 -15.25 -12.34
CA PRO A 506 8.47 -15.97 -13.61
C PRO A 506 9.86 -16.12 -14.26
N VAL A 507 10.70 -15.08 -14.19
CA VAL A 507 12.07 -15.09 -14.73
C VAL A 507 12.95 -16.06 -13.95
N ILE A 508 12.85 -16.08 -12.62
CA ILE A 508 13.59 -17.00 -11.75
C ILE A 508 13.12 -18.44 -11.99
N ALA A 509 11.81 -18.66 -12.11
CA ALA A 509 11.22 -19.96 -12.38
C ALA A 509 11.67 -20.49 -13.75
N GLU A 510 11.66 -19.66 -14.80
CA GLU A 510 12.16 -20.04 -16.13
C GLU A 510 13.66 -20.38 -16.08
N ALA A 511 14.48 -19.55 -15.42
CA ALA A 511 15.91 -19.82 -15.23
C ALA A 511 16.14 -21.16 -14.51
N ARG A 512 15.34 -21.45 -13.46
CA ARG A 512 15.38 -22.72 -12.72
C ARG A 512 15.04 -23.90 -13.62
N GLU A 513 13.96 -23.81 -14.41
CA GLU A 513 13.53 -24.89 -15.30
C GLU A 513 14.56 -25.16 -16.40
N ARG A 514 15.23 -24.12 -16.93
CA ARG A 514 16.36 -24.30 -17.88
C ARG A 514 17.51 -25.09 -17.27
N VAL A 515 17.86 -24.83 -16.01
CA VAL A 515 18.91 -25.59 -15.30
C VAL A 515 18.48 -27.05 -15.11
N TYR A 516 17.25 -27.33 -14.65
CA TYR A 516 16.77 -28.70 -14.50
C TYR A 516 16.74 -29.44 -15.84
N ALA A 517 16.21 -28.84 -16.90
CA ALA A 517 16.18 -29.44 -18.24
C ALA A 517 17.59 -29.73 -18.79
N ARG A 518 18.59 -28.90 -18.48
CA ARG A 518 19.99 -29.18 -18.81
C ARG A 518 20.50 -30.40 -18.04
N MET A 519 20.26 -30.48 -16.74
CA MET A 519 20.69 -31.61 -15.90
C MET A 519 20.01 -32.92 -16.28
N GLU A 520 18.72 -32.90 -16.60
CA GLU A 520 17.98 -34.07 -17.08
C GLU A 520 18.58 -34.61 -18.39
N ARG A 521 19.02 -33.74 -19.31
CA ARG A 521 19.75 -34.16 -20.52
C ARG A 521 21.11 -34.81 -20.18
N HIS A 522 21.86 -34.26 -19.22
CA HIS A 522 23.14 -34.84 -18.80
C HIS A 522 22.93 -36.22 -18.16
N VAL A 523 21.93 -36.37 -17.29
CA VAL A 523 21.59 -37.66 -16.66
C VAL A 523 21.13 -38.69 -17.70
N ALA A 524 20.23 -38.30 -18.61
CA ALA A 524 19.77 -39.19 -19.69
C ALA A 524 20.92 -39.63 -20.62
N ALA A 525 21.90 -38.75 -20.87
CA ALA A 525 23.11 -39.11 -21.58
C ALA A 525 23.90 -40.19 -20.81
N LEU A 526 24.19 -40.00 -19.52
CA LEU A 526 24.90 -41.01 -18.73
C LEU A 526 24.17 -42.36 -18.67
N VAL A 527 22.84 -42.34 -18.56
CA VAL A 527 22.02 -43.57 -18.53
C VAL A 527 22.04 -44.32 -19.86
N SER A 528 21.93 -43.60 -20.98
CA SER A 528 21.87 -44.21 -22.32
C SER A 528 23.20 -44.79 -22.80
N ARG A 529 24.33 -44.16 -22.45
CA ARG A 529 25.68 -44.62 -22.82
C ARG A 529 26.68 -44.25 -21.71
N PRO A 530 26.91 -45.13 -20.73
CA PRO A 530 27.79 -44.83 -19.60
C PRO A 530 29.27 -44.69 -20.00
N GLU A 531 29.74 -45.46 -20.99
CA GLU A 531 31.15 -45.44 -21.46
C GLU A 531 31.45 -44.31 -22.46
N ARG A 532 30.73 -43.20 -22.35
CA ARG A 532 30.90 -42.04 -23.23
C ARG A 532 32.17 -41.26 -22.86
N PRO A 533 32.94 -40.74 -23.84
CA PRO A 533 34.21 -40.06 -23.57
C PRO A 533 34.05 -38.76 -22.76
N ASP A 534 32.86 -38.16 -22.77
CA ASP A 534 32.50 -36.95 -22.04
C ASP A 534 31.84 -37.23 -20.66
N ALA A 535 31.81 -38.49 -20.19
CA ALA A 535 31.12 -38.86 -18.96
C ALA A 535 31.59 -38.06 -17.73
N GLU A 536 32.90 -37.93 -17.56
CA GLU A 536 33.51 -37.19 -16.44
C GLU A 536 33.12 -35.70 -16.47
N ALA A 537 33.05 -35.09 -17.65
CA ALA A 537 32.62 -33.70 -17.81
C ALA A 537 31.13 -33.53 -17.44
N LEU A 538 30.27 -34.46 -17.85
CA LEU A 538 28.85 -34.45 -17.47
C LEU A 538 28.65 -34.66 -15.96
N ILE A 539 29.43 -35.55 -15.34
CA ILE A 539 29.43 -35.76 -13.89
C ILE A 539 29.86 -34.47 -13.18
N SER A 540 30.92 -33.81 -13.64
CA SER A 540 31.35 -32.52 -13.06
C SER A 540 30.23 -31.48 -13.12
N GLU A 541 29.55 -31.35 -14.25
CA GLU A 541 28.41 -30.42 -14.40
C GLU A 541 27.24 -30.76 -13.47
N ILE A 542 26.92 -32.04 -13.28
CA ILE A 542 25.90 -32.51 -12.33
C ILE A 542 26.31 -32.20 -10.88
N VAL A 543 27.59 -32.35 -10.55
CA VAL A 543 28.14 -32.07 -9.21
C VAL A 543 28.14 -30.56 -8.92
N ASP A 544 28.50 -29.74 -9.91
CA ASP A 544 28.61 -28.29 -9.76
C ASP A 544 27.28 -27.54 -9.80
N CYS A 545 26.24 -28.15 -10.38
CA CYS A 545 24.89 -27.59 -10.40
C CYS A 545 24.44 -27.23 -8.98
N PRO A 546 23.97 -26.00 -8.70
CA PRO A 546 23.58 -25.64 -7.34
C PRO A 546 22.22 -26.25 -6.94
N ARG A 547 21.35 -26.56 -7.91
CA ARG A 547 19.97 -27.06 -7.67
C ARG A 547 19.93 -28.49 -7.09
N PRO A 548 18.98 -28.84 -6.21
CA PRO A 548 18.84 -30.21 -5.71
C PRO A 548 18.57 -31.20 -6.85
N LEU A 549 19.43 -32.21 -7.01
CA LEU A 549 19.27 -33.23 -8.06
C LEU A 549 19.01 -34.64 -7.50
N ALA A 550 19.06 -34.80 -6.18
CA ALA A 550 19.17 -36.13 -5.61
C ALA A 550 17.90 -36.99 -5.83
N SER A 551 16.69 -36.43 -5.81
CA SER A 551 15.46 -37.16 -6.16
C SER A 551 15.51 -37.64 -7.62
N ARG A 552 15.96 -36.79 -8.56
CA ARG A 552 16.07 -37.13 -9.98
C ARG A 552 17.14 -38.17 -10.25
N LEU A 553 18.28 -38.07 -9.58
CA LEU A 553 19.36 -39.04 -9.68
C LEU A 553 18.91 -40.40 -9.16
N THR A 554 18.22 -40.47 -8.01
CA THR A 554 17.68 -41.73 -7.46
C THR A 554 16.64 -42.37 -8.40
N VAL A 555 15.76 -41.58 -9.02
CA VAL A 555 14.82 -42.08 -10.04
C VAL A 555 15.57 -42.66 -11.24
N ALA A 556 16.59 -41.96 -11.73
CA ALA A 556 17.38 -42.41 -12.86
C ALA A 556 18.19 -43.67 -12.54
N MET A 557 18.71 -43.83 -11.31
CA MET A 557 19.39 -45.05 -10.86
C MET A 557 18.49 -46.28 -10.96
N GLY A 558 17.21 -46.14 -10.61
CA GLY A 558 16.26 -47.24 -10.58
C GLY A 558 15.86 -47.83 -11.93
N SER A 559 16.21 -47.20 -13.05
CA SER A 559 16.03 -47.74 -14.41
C SER A 559 17.36 -47.85 -15.19
N ALA A 560 18.48 -47.51 -14.56
CA ALA A 560 19.79 -47.51 -15.19
C ALA A 560 20.38 -48.93 -15.25
N SER A 561 21.25 -49.16 -16.24
CA SER A 561 22.14 -50.34 -16.23
C SER A 561 23.12 -50.25 -15.05
N PRO A 562 23.72 -51.37 -14.58
CA PRO A 562 24.67 -51.34 -13.47
C PRO A 562 25.83 -50.34 -13.70
N ALA A 563 26.35 -50.27 -14.93
CA ALA A 563 27.39 -49.32 -15.29
C ALA A 563 26.94 -47.85 -15.16
N ALA A 564 25.73 -47.53 -15.62
CA ALA A 564 25.18 -46.18 -15.49
C ALA A 564 24.80 -45.83 -14.04
N CYS A 565 24.24 -46.79 -13.29
CA CYS A 565 23.90 -46.61 -11.88
C CYS A 565 25.14 -46.25 -11.06
N ARG A 566 26.29 -46.91 -11.30
CA ARG A 566 27.56 -46.57 -10.66
C ARG A 566 27.98 -45.11 -10.89
N LEU A 567 27.87 -44.61 -12.12
CA LEU A 567 28.20 -43.20 -12.43
C LEU A 567 27.26 -42.22 -11.72
N LEU A 568 25.97 -42.55 -11.59
CA LEU A 568 25.00 -41.71 -10.88
C LEU A 568 25.25 -41.73 -9.36
N VAL A 569 25.61 -42.88 -8.78
CA VAL A 569 25.96 -43.02 -7.36
C VAL A 569 27.25 -42.24 -7.07
N GLU A 570 28.23 -42.30 -7.96
CA GLU A 570 29.44 -41.48 -7.90
C GLU A 570 29.12 -39.99 -7.97
N ALA A 571 28.29 -39.55 -8.92
CA ALA A 571 27.86 -38.16 -9.02
C ALA A 571 27.16 -37.68 -7.74
N MET A 572 26.32 -38.53 -7.13
CA MET A 572 25.66 -38.25 -5.86
C MET A 572 26.66 -38.11 -4.70
N ALA A 573 27.61 -39.03 -4.60
CA ALA A 573 28.68 -39.01 -3.59
C ALA A 573 29.54 -37.74 -3.73
N ARG A 574 30.03 -37.45 -4.93
CA ARG A 574 30.80 -36.22 -5.23
C ARG A 574 30.02 -34.95 -4.88
N ARG A 575 28.69 -34.94 -5.09
CA ARG A 575 27.82 -33.81 -4.75
C ARG A 575 27.69 -33.58 -3.25
N TYR A 576 27.44 -34.62 -2.44
CA TYR A 576 27.34 -34.47 -0.99
C TYR A 576 28.70 -34.14 -0.35
N TYR A 577 29.77 -34.76 -0.83
CA TYR A 577 31.13 -34.60 -0.30
C TYR A 577 31.95 -33.53 -1.02
N ARG A 578 31.33 -32.59 -1.74
CA ARG A 578 32.01 -31.52 -2.49
C ARG A 578 33.03 -30.71 -1.66
N THR A 579 32.81 -30.58 -0.36
CA THR A 579 33.74 -29.90 0.57
C THR A 579 34.95 -30.77 0.97
N ARG A 580 35.09 -31.96 0.37
CA ARG A 580 36.16 -32.92 0.59
C ARG A 580 36.77 -33.33 -0.74
N THR A 581 38.06 -33.57 -0.73
CA THR A 581 38.73 -34.24 -1.84
C THR A 581 38.49 -35.74 -1.71
N LEU A 582 37.60 -36.27 -2.54
CA LEU A 582 37.43 -37.72 -2.70
C LEU A 582 38.51 -38.26 -3.64
N THR A 583 39.13 -39.37 -3.25
CA THR A 583 40.17 -40.05 -4.03
C THR A 583 39.86 -41.54 -4.18
N GLY A 584 40.26 -42.12 -5.30
CA GLY A 584 40.16 -43.56 -5.55
C GLY A 584 38.72 -44.06 -5.64
N PHE A 585 37.94 -43.48 -6.56
CA PHE A 585 36.61 -44.03 -6.89
C PHE A 585 36.77 -45.41 -7.52
N GLU A 586 36.34 -46.43 -6.79
CA GLU A 586 36.41 -47.83 -7.18
C GLU A 586 35.01 -48.45 -7.07
N SER A 587 34.76 -49.53 -7.81
CA SER A 587 33.53 -50.31 -7.66
C SER A 587 33.84 -51.67 -7.07
N ASP A 588 33.02 -52.12 -6.12
CA ASP A 588 33.12 -53.43 -5.50
C ASP A 588 31.72 -54.07 -5.42
N GLN A 589 31.67 -55.37 -5.14
CA GLN A 589 30.42 -56.11 -4.97
C GLN A 589 30.33 -56.69 -3.56
N LEU A 590 29.31 -56.30 -2.80
CA LEU A 590 29.06 -56.77 -1.44
C LEU A 590 27.84 -57.67 -1.41
N GLU A 591 28.05 -58.98 -1.39
CA GLU A 591 26.98 -59.99 -1.27
C GLU A 591 25.80 -59.76 -2.25
N GLY A 592 26.10 -59.31 -3.47
CA GLY A 592 25.11 -59.04 -4.53
C GLY A 592 24.76 -57.56 -4.73
N TYR A 593 25.22 -56.65 -3.87
CA TYR A 593 25.03 -55.21 -4.01
C TYR A 593 26.25 -54.55 -4.67
N ASP A 594 26.02 -53.78 -5.73
CA ASP A 594 27.06 -52.93 -6.34
C ASP A 594 27.30 -51.70 -5.47
N VAL A 595 28.55 -51.50 -5.05
CA VAL A 595 28.95 -50.35 -4.24
C VAL A 595 30.04 -49.53 -4.90
N ALA A 596 29.94 -48.21 -4.74
CA ALA A 596 31.00 -47.26 -5.07
C ALA A 596 31.80 -46.95 -3.79
N LEU A 597 33.12 -47.09 -3.87
CA LEU A 597 34.05 -46.84 -2.79
C LEU A 597 34.86 -45.59 -3.11
N ALA A 598 35.06 -44.71 -2.13
CA ALA A 598 35.96 -43.57 -2.24
C ALA A 598 36.59 -43.25 -0.87
N ARG A 599 37.76 -42.62 -0.86
CA ARG A 599 38.43 -42.21 0.39
C ARG A 599 38.51 -40.70 0.51
N TYR A 600 38.36 -40.21 1.74
CA TYR A 600 38.61 -38.79 2.08
C TYR A 600 39.21 -38.68 3.47
N VAL A 601 39.85 -37.54 3.75
CA VAL A 601 40.42 -37.23 5.05
C VAL A 601 39.56 -36.19 5.76
N VAL A 602 39.24 -36.43 7.03
CA VAL A 602 38.58 -35.47 7.92
C VAL A 602 39.20 -35.53 9.31
N ASP A 603 39.56 -34.38 9.87
CA ASP A 603 40.25 -34.27 11.16
C ASP A 603 41.51 -35.16 11.26
N GLY A 604 42.25 -35.31 10.15
CA GLY A 604 43.44 -36.18 10.07
C GLY A 604 43.15 -37.68 10.02
N VAL A 605 41.88 -38.09 9.97
CA VAL A 605 41.46 -39.51 9.89
C VAL A 605 40.97 -39.82 8.48
N THR A 606 41.53 -40.87 7.88
CA THR A 606 41.05 -41.43 6.60
C THR A 606 39.70 -42.12 6.81
N ARG A 607 38.73 -41.77 5.98
CA ARG A 607 37.40 -42.36 5.94
C ARG A 607 37.17 -43.05 4.61
N LEU A 608 36.59 -44.23 4.67
CA LEU A 608 36.07 -44.93 3.51
C LEU A 608 34.60 -44.58 3.33
N LEU A 609 34.27 -43.87 2.25
CA LEU A 609 32.91 -43.69 1.79
C LEU A 609 32.47 -44.93 1.00
N VAL A 610 31.31 -45.44 1.35
CA VAL A 610 30.65 -46.56 0.69
C VAL A 610 29.29 -46.07 0.26
N SER A 611 29.09 -45.91 -1.04
CA SER A 611 27.85 -45.41 -1.61
C SER A 611 27.16 -46.49 -2.44
N ALA A 612 25.87 -46.70 -2.22
CA ALA A 612 25.13 -47.74 -2.92
C ALA A 612 23.70 -47.29 -3.23
N TYR A 613 23.14 -47.80 -4.32
CA TYR A 613 21.71 -47.71 -4.60
C TYR A 613 21.05 -49.03 -4.20
N VAL A 614 19.99 -48.97 -3.39
CA VAL A 614 19.36 -50.16 -2.78
C VAL A 614 17.85 -50.03 -2.73
N GLU A 615 17.16 -51.14 -2.50
CA GLU A 615 15.77 -51.11 -2.04
C GLU A 615 15.71 -50.75 -0.56
N LEU A 616 14.67 -50.02 -0.13
CA LEU A 616 14.52 -49.63 1.28
C LEU A 616 14.56 -50.83 2.24
N ASP A 617 13.99 -51.95 1.79
CA ASP A 617 13.87 -53.18 2.56
C ASP A 617 15.23 -53.91 2.72
N ASP A 618 16.19 -53.61 1.85
CA ASP A 618 17.53 -54.20 1.82
C ASP A 618 18.55 -53.43 2.66
N VAL A 619 18.18 -52.27 3.22
CA VAL A 619 19.09 -51.39 3.98
C VAL A 619 19.78 -52.12 5.14
N ALA A 620 19.06 -52.96 5.88
CA ALA A 620 19.65 -53.75 6.96
C ALA A 620 20.61 -54.83 6.43
N ALA A 621 20.25 -55.49 5.32
CA ALA A 621 21.04 -56.56 4.71
C ALA A 621 22.39 -56.03 4.19
N ILE A 622 22.40 -54.93 3.43
CA ILE A 622 23.64 -54.32 2.92
C ILE A 622 24.51 -53.78 4.06
N THR A 623 23.91 -53.22 5.11
CA THR A 623 24.66 -52.71 6.28
C THR A 623 25.37 -53.87 7.01
N GLN A 624 24.69 -55.01 7.18
CA GLN A 624 25.28 -56.22 7.76
C GLN A 624 26.36 -56.84 6.85
N ALA A 625 26.11 -56.92 5.54
CA ALA A 625 27.05 -57.44 4.56
C ALA A 625 28.35 -56.62 4.56
N PHE A 626 28.23 -55.29 4.54
CA PHE A 626 29.39 -54.42 4.69
C PHE A 626 30.09 -54.64 6.03
N GLY A 627 29.33 -54.85 7.10
CA GLY A 627 29.91 -55.04 8.42
C GLY A 627 30.82 -56.26 8.51
N ARG A 628 30.44 -57.38 7.90
CA ARG A 628 31.30 -58.57 7.75
C ARG A 628 32.53 -58.28 6.89
N HIS A 629 32.34 -57.57 5.78
CA HIS A 629 33.43 -57.20 4.88
C HIS A 629 34.44 -56.24 5.54
N ALA A 630 33.97 -55.36 6.43
CA ALA A 630 34.79 -54.35 7.10
C ALA A 630 35.84 -54.94 8.07
N GLU A 631 35.66 -56.18 8.56
CA GLU A 631 36.62 -56.87 9.42
C GLU A 631 37.96 -57.16 8.72
N THR A 632 37.95 -57.17 7.38
CA THR A 632 39.15 -57.42 6.56
C THR A 632 39.94 -56.15 6.23
N ARG A 633 39.50 -54.98 6.70
CA ARG A 633 40.09 -53.67 6.35
C ARG A 633 41.23 -53.23 7.26
N PRO A 634 42.12 -52.32 6.79
CA PRO A 634 43.23 -51.81 7.58
C PRO A 634 42.75 -51.17 8.90
N ALA A 635 43.43 -51.50 10.00
CA ALA A 635 43.13 -50.93 11.30
C ALA A 635 43.25 -49.39 11.26
N GLY A 636 42.19 -48.68 11.66
CA GLY A 636 42.14 -47.21 11.74
C GLY A 636 41.38 -46.51 10.60
N GLU A 637 41.02 -47.22 9.53
CA GLU A 637 40.12 -46.68 8.48
C GLU A 637 38.66 -46.84 8.91
N LEU A 638 37.96 -45.73 9.13
CA LEU A 638 36.55 -45.75 9.54
C LEU A 638 35.64 -45.57 8.32
N ALA A 639 34.68 -46.48 8.16
CA ALA A 639 33.72 -46.46 7.06
C ALA A 639 32.51 -45.57 7.35
N VAL A 640 32.00 -44.90 6.32
CA VAL A 640 30.72 -44.21 6.31
C VAL A 640 29.90 -44.75 5.13
N LEU A 641 28.65 -45.13 5.39
CA LEU A 641 27.77 -45.67 4.37
C LEU A 641 26.76 -44.59 3.98
N ASP A 642 26.60 -44.37 2.68
CA ASP A 642 25.59 -43.49 2.09
C ASP A 642 24.72 -44.34 1.15
N LEU A 643 23.54 -44.74 1.63
CA LEU A 643 22.62 -45.62 0.93
C LEU A 643 21.48 -44.81 0.30
N TYR A 644 21.40 -44.83 -1.02
CA TYR A 644 20.34 -44.19 -1.80
C TYR A 644 19.22 -45.22 -2.02
N ALA A 645 18.22 -45.18 -1.17
CA ALA A 645 17.15 -46.17 -1.13
C ALA A 645 15.96 -45.74 -2.01
N ARG A 646 15.42 -46.70 -2.76
CA ARG A 646 14.14 -46.56 -3.45
C ARG A 646 13.02 -47.22 -2.66
N TYR A 647 11.82 -46.67 -2.85
CA TYR A 647 10.58 -47.25 -2.40
C TYR A 647 9.62 -47.43 -3.58
N HIS A 648 9.01 -48.61 -3.73
CA HIS A 648 8.15 -48.93 -4.90
C HIS A 648 6.69 -48.49 -4.74
N ASP A 649 6.17 -48.48 -3.51
CA ASP A 649 4.80 -48.05 -3.20
C ASP A 649 4.72 -46.54 -2.94
N ALA A 650 3.54 -46.03 -2.57
CA ALA A 650 3.44 -44.66 -2.05
C ALA A 650 4.31 -44.54 -0.79
N ALA A 651 5.31 -43.65 -0.79
CA ALA A 651 6.24 -43.57 0.34
C ALA A 651 5.47 -43.26 1.63
N PRO A 652 5.68 -44.06 2.70
CA PRO A 652 5.11 -43.79 4.01
C PRO A 652 5.50 -42.39 4.48
N SER A 653 4.83 -41.91 5.53
CA SER A 653 5.22 -40.64 6.12
C SER A 653 6.70 -40.68 6.56
N ARG A 654 7.34 -39.51 6.66
CA ARG A 654 8.74 -39.42 7.11
C ARG A 654 8.95 -40.13 8.46
N GLU A 655 7.97 -40.02 9.35
CA GLU A 655 8.01 -40.66 10.68
C GLU A 655 7.87 -42.18 10.59
N GLU A 656 6.93 -42.68 9.80
CA GLU A 656 6.77 -44.13 9.55
C GLU A 656 8.02 -44.74 8.92
N THR A 657 8.67 -44.00 8.01
CA THR A 657 9.95 -44.41 7.40
C THR A 657 11.05 -44.48 8.47
N ALA A 658 11.12 -43.48 9.36
CA ALA A 658 12.08 -43.45 10.47
C ALA A 658 11.86 -44.63 11.42
N ASP A 659 10.62 -44.89 11.83
CA ASP A 659 10.25 -46.02 12.70
C ASP A 659 10.67 -47.36 12.08
N ARG A 660 10.39 -47.54 10.79
CA ARG A 660 10.77 -48.75 10.04
C ARG A 660 12.28 -48.94 9.98
N LEU A 661 13.03 -47.89 9.67
CA LEU A 661 14.49 -47.93 9.62
C LEU A 661 15.10 -48.17 11.01
N ARG A 662 14.56 -47.53 12.06
CA ARG A 662 14.95 -47.78 13.45
C ARG A 662 14.75 -49.25 13.83
N ALA A 663 13.60 -49.83 13.50
CA ALA A 663 13.32 -51.24 13.75
C ALA A 663 14.27 -52.17 12.96
N ALA A 664 14.51 -51.86 11.68
CA ALA A 664 15.36 -52.68 10.81
C ALA A 664 16.85 -52.65 11.20
N LEU A 665 17.34 -51.50 11.70
CA LEU A 665 18.74 -51.30 12.06
C LEU A 665 19.06 -51.58 13.53
N ALA A 666 18.06 -51.68 14.41
CA ALA A 666 18.26 -51.97 15.83
C ALA A 666 18.99 -53.31 16.05
N GLU A 667 18.65 -54.33 15.24
CA GLU A 667 19.20 -55.69 15.35
C GLU A 667 20.47 -55.91 14.50
N VAL A 668 20.99 -54.86 13.84
CA VAL A 668 22.20 -54.95 13.02
C VAL A 668 23.44 -54.86 13.94
N PRO A 669 24.25 -55.92 14.07
CA PRO A 669 25.48 -55.85 14.86
C PRO A 669 26.42 -54.81 14.24
N ILE A 670 26.94 -53.89 15.06
CA ILE A 670 27.84 -52.83 14.59
C ILE A 670 29.30 -53.30 14.66
N PRO A 671 30.00 -53.43 13.52
CA PRO A 671 31.44 -53.56 13.54
C PRO A 671 32.07 -52.22 13.96
N PRO A 672 33.17 -52.23 14.75
CA PRO A 672 33.87 -51.01 15.18
C PRO A 672 34.30 -50.07 14.04
N ALA A 673 34.41 -50.61 12.82
CA ALA A 673 34.81 -49.87 11.63
C ALA A 673 33.71 -48.95 11.07
N ILE A 674 32.42 -49.17 11.35
CA ILE A 674 31.33 -48.32 10.83
C ILE A 674 31.16 -47.09 11.73
N HIS A 675 31.34 -45.91 11.16
CA HIS A 675 31.18 -44.64 11.87
C HIS A 675 29.78 -44.04 11.74
N ARG A 676 29.12 -44.22 10.59
CA ARG A 676 27.73 -43.81 10.37
C ARG A 676 27.13 -44.52 9.16
N VAL A 677 25.80 -44.59 9.13
CA VAL A 677 25.00 -45.00 7.98
C VAL A 677 24.02 -43.87 7.68
N VAL A 678 24.02 -43.36 6.46
CA VAL A 678 23.06 -42.37 5.96
C VAL A 678 22.17 -43.06 4.96
N ILE A 679 20.86 -42.90 5.11
CA ILE A 679 19.86 -43.44 4.20
C ILE A 679 19.09 -42.27 3.62
N ALA A 680 19.13 -42.16 2.29
CA ALA A 680 18.40 -41.16 1.53
C ALA A 680 17.26 -41.86 0.78
N VAL A 681 16.02 -41.59 1.19
CA VAL A 681 14.82 -42.16 0.57
C VAL A 681 14.21 -41.09 -0.34
N ALA A 682 14.17 -41.35 -1.64
CA ALA A 682 13.56 -40.42 -2.58
C ALA A 682 12.06 -40.71 -2.77
N GLU A 683 11.22 -39.68 -2.68
CA GLU A 683 9.80 -39.70 -3.07
C GLU A 683 9.56 -38.60 -4.13
N PRO A 684 9.74 -38.91 -5.41
CA PRO A 684 9.64 -37.95 -6.51
C PRO A 684 8.26 -37.29 -6.64
N ARG A 685 7.19 -37.91 -6.11
CA ARG A 685 5.85 -37.32 -6.13
C ARG A 685 5.71 -36.10 -5.23
N ARG A 686 6.59 -35.93 -4.22
CA ARG A 686 6.59 -34.76 -3.31
C ARG A 686 7.20 -33.51 -3.94
N GLY A 687 7.88 -33.62 -5.09
CA GLY A 687 8.43 -32.47 -5.80
C GLY A 687 9.78 -32.75 -6.46
N ARG A 688 10.47 -31.68 -6.89
CA ARG A 688 11.77 -31.75 -7.56
C ARG A 688 12.95 -31.37 -6.66
N GLY A 689 12.66 -30.81 -5.49
CA GLY A 689 13.63 -30.23 -4.57
C GLY A 689 14.07 -31.18 -3.44
N MET A 690 14.63 -30.64 -2.36
CA MET A 690 14.99 -31.38 -1.15
C MET A 690 13.79 -31.94 -0.39
N SER A 691 12.59 -31.37 -0.59
CA SER A 691 11.31 -31.91 -0.09
C SER A 691 11.00 -33.31 -0.62
N ALA A 692 11.58 -33.69 -1.75
CA ALA A 692 11.41 -35.01 -2.36
C ALA A 692 12.39 -36.07 -1.82
N ILE A 693 13.16 -35.77 -0.78
CA ILE A 693 14.14 -36.69 -0.20
C ILE A 693 14.10 -36.62 1.31
N ASP A 694 13.91 -37.78 1.93
CA ASP A 694 14.06 -37.94 3.36
C ASP A 694 15.44 -38.50 3.67
N LEU A 695 16.18 -37.82 4.56
CA LEU A 695 17.53 -38.19 4.98
C LEU A 695 17.52 -38.63 6.43
N PHE A 696 18.00 -39.84 6.68
CA PHE A 696 18.12 -40.43 8.01
C PHE A 696 19.57 -40.78 8.26
N THR A 697 20.13 -40.31 9.39
CA THR A 697 21.51 -40.61 9.76
C THR A 697 21.51 -41.46 11.02
N PHE A 698 22.20 -42.60 10.97
CA PHE A 698 22.40 -43.49 12.11
C PHE A 698 23.87 -43.52 12.51
N ARG A 699 24.13 -43.55 13.82
CA ARG A 699 25.48 -43.64 14.40
C ARG A 699 25.57 -44.80 15.38
N PRO A 700 26.78 -45.34 15.62
CA PRO A 700 26.99 -46.32 16.68
C PRO A 700 26.57 -45.78 18.05
N GLY A 701 25.76 -46.54 18.78
CA GLY A 701 25.33 -46.23 20.14
C GLY A 701 25.26 -47.47 21.04
N PRO A 702 24.81 -47.34 22.29
CA PRO A 702 24.65 -48.46 23.21
C PRO A 702 23.62 -49.47 22.65
N GLY A 703 24.09 -50.65 22.22
CA GLY A 703 23.22 -51.74 21.78
C GLY A 703 22.85 -51.76 20.29
N GLY A 704 23.39 -50.88 19.45
CA GLY A 704 23.05 -50.86 18.02
C GLY A 704 23.21 -49.48 17.38
N LEU A 705 22.74 -49.36 16.13
CA LEU A 705 22.71 -48.09 15.40
C LEU A 705 21.55 -47.23 15.94
N ILE A 706 21.85 -46.00 16.34
CA ILE A 706 20.87 -45.04 16.85
C ILE A 706 20.76 -43.86 15.88
N GLU A 707 19.53 -43.44 15.60
CA GLU A 707 19.27 -42.28 14.73
C GLU A 707 19.79 -40.98 15.37
N ASP A 708 20.43 -40.13 14.57
CA ASP A 708 20.74 -38.74 14.92
C ASP A 708 19.60 -37.84 14.44
N GLU A 709 18.59 -37.63 15.29
CA GLU A 709 17.40 -36.85 14.97
C GLU A 709 17.71 -35.37 14.63
N VAL A 710 18.82 -34.83 15.14
CA VAL A 710 19.27 -33.45 14.80
C VAL A 710 19.59 -33.34 13.30
N LEU A 711 20.10 -34.43 12.72
CA LEU A 711 20.41 -34.53 11.29
C LEU A 711 19.25 -35.09 10.46
N ARG A 712 18.05 -35.28 11.02
CA ARG A 712 16.89 -35.69 10.24
C ARG A 712 16.61 -34.66 9.13
N GLY A 713 16.49 -35.14 7.90
CA GLY A 713 16.34 -34.31 6.70
C GLY A 713 17.60 -33.53 6.28
N LEU A 714 18.75 -33.75 6.92
CA LEU A 714 20.01 -33.04 6.64
C LEU A 714 21.19 -34.00 6.53
N HIS A 715 21.80 -34.09 5.36
CA HIS A 715 22.96 -34.95 5.16
C HIS A 715 24.13 -34.48 6.05
N PRO A 716 24.92 -35.37 6.69
CA PRO A 716 26.02 -34.96 7.57
C PRO A 716 27.04 -34.03 6.91
N MET A 717 27.30 -34.17 5.60
CA MET A 717 28.18 -33.27 4.85
C MET A 717 27.55 -31.90 4.55
N MET A 718 26.23 -31.83 4.41
CA MET A 718 25.51 -30.55 4.38
C MET A 718 25.59 -29.88 5.76
N GLY A 719 25.39 -30.63 6.85
CA GLY A 719 25.57 -30.13 8.21
C GLY A 719 27.01 -29.62 8.46
N HIS A 720 28.02 -30.26 7.88
CA HIS A 720 29.39 -29.75 7.93
C HIS A 720 29.56 -28.42 7.19
N ARG A 721 28.98 -28.31 5.99
CA ARG A 721 29.00 -27.09 5.16
C ARG A 721 28.29 -25.91 5.82
N LEU A 722 27.14 -26.18 6.43
CA LEU A 722 26.38 -25.25 7.26
C LEU A 722 27.00 -25.02 8.66
N ARG A 723 28.17 -25.62 8.91
CA ARG A 723 28.94 -25.48 10.16
C ARG A 723 28.19 -25.85 11.43
N LEU A 724 27.26 -26.79 11.35
CA LEU A 724 26.46 -27.26 12.49
C LEU A 724 27.32 -27.73 13.67
N ARG A 725 28.53 -28.26 13.40
CA ARG A 725 29.50 -28.66 14.44
C ARG A 725 29.90 -27.52 15.38
N ARG A 726 29.83 -26.26 14.95
CA ARG A 726 30.10 -25.12 15.83
C ARG A 726 29.11 -25.04 16.98
N LEU A 727 27.90 -25.57 16.80
CA LEU A 727 26.86 -25.59 17.81
C LEU A 727 26.97 -26.79 18.78
N ARG A 728 28.09 -27.54 18.78
CA ARG A 728 28.28 -28.71 19.66
C ARG A 728 28.16 -28.43 21.17
N GLU A 729 28.42 -27.20 21.59
CA GLU A 729 28.27 -26.74 22.97
C GLU A 729 26.80 -26.50 23.37
N PHE A 730 25.87 -26.68 22.41
CA PHE A 730 24.43 -26.59 22.60
C PHE A 730 23.80 -27.98 22.43
N GLU A 731 22.76 -28.22 23.20
CA GLU A 731 21.79 -29.27 22.94
C GLU A 731 20.78 -28.72 21.93
N LEU A 732 20.67 -29.39 20.78
CA LEU A 732 19.89 -28.91 19.64
C LEU A 732 18.60 -29.71 19.52
N GLU A 733 17.49 -29.00 19.42
CA GLU A 733 16.18 -29.52 19.04
C GLU A 733 15.86 -29.01 17.63
N ARG A 734 15.52 -29.93 16.72
CA ARG A 734 15.15 -29.57 15.34
C ARG A 734 13.71 -29.05 15.31
N LEU A 735 13.52 -27.88 14.72
CA LEU A 735 12.18 -27.28 14.55
C LEU A 735 11.66 -27.51 13.11
N PRO A 736 10.32 -27.51 12.91
CA PRO A 736 9.73 -27.48 11.57
C PRO A 736 10.23 -26.26 10.78
N SER A 737 10.55 -26.48 9.52
CA SER A 737 11.05 -25.43 8.62
C SER A 737 10.77 -25.80 7.17
N ASP A 738 10.72 -24.78 6.31
CA ASP A 738 10.56 -24.94 4.87
C ASP A 738 11.79 -25.58 4.21
N GLU A 739 11.65 -25.89 2.92
CA GLU A 739 12.71 -26.46 2.11
C GLU A 739 13.97 -25.59 2.09
N ASP A 740 15.14 -26.24 2.11
CA ASP A 740 16.47 -25.61 2.18
C ASP A 740 16.71 -24.75 3.43
N ILE A 741 15.76 -24.74 4.39
CA ILE A 741 15.87 -24.08 5.69
C ILE A 741 15.94 -25.14 6.80
N TYR A 742 16.82 -24.90 7.77
CA TYR A 742 17.12 -25.79 8.89
C TYR A 742 17.08 -24.99 10.19
N MET A 743 15.93 -25.01 10.86
CA MET A 743 15.70 -24.30 12.11
C MET A 743 16.02 -25.18 13.32
N PHE A 744 16.80 -24.64 14.25
CA PHE A 744 17.16 -25.30 15.51
C PHE A 744 16.87 -24.39 16.69
N ARG A 745 16.33 -24.98 17.74
CA ARG A 745 16.36 -24.41 19.09
C ARG A 745 17.57 -25.00 19.80
N GLY A 746 18.47 -24.14 20.27
CA GLY A 746 19.66 -24.57 20.99
C GLY A 746 19.66 -24.09 22.44
N VAL A 747 19.90 -25.02 23.36
CA VAL A 747 20.10 -24.72 24.79
C VAL A 747 21.56 -25.02 25.14
N ALA A 748 22.30 -24.04 25.65
CA ALA A 748 23.72 -24.25 25.93
C ALA A 748 23.93 -25.28 27.05
N ARG A 749 24.82 -26.25 26.82
CA ARG A 749 25.11 -27.36 27.75
C ARG A 749 25.68 -26.86 29.09
N ALA A 750 26.56 -25.87 29.03
CA ALA A 750 27.17 -25.27 30.22
C ALA A 750 26.26 -24.23 30.91
N ASN A 751 25.19 -23.77 30.25
CA ASN A 751 24.30 -22.73 30.76
C ASN A 751 22.90 -22.88 30.16
N THR A 752 22.01 -23.57 30.85
CA THR A 752 20.64 -23.82 30.38
C THR A 752 19.77 -22.57 30.25
N LYS A 753 20.21 -21.42 30.78
CA LYS A 753 19.54 -20.12 30.58
C LYS A 753 19.89 -19.46 29.25
N ASP A 754 20.92 -19.95 28.57
CA ASP A 754 21.29 -19.50 27.22
C ASP A 754 20.57 -20.36 26.20
N GLU A 755 19.39 -19.87 25.80
CA GLU A 755 18.51 -20.48 24.81
C GLU A 755 18.41 -19.55 23.60
N ARG A 756 18.67 -20.09 22.40
CA ARG A 756 18.73 -19.33 21.14
C ARG A 756 18.08 -20.08 19.99
N LEU A 757 17.70 -19.32 18.96
CA LEU A 757 17.36 -19.85 17.65
C LEU A 757 18.56 -19.79 16.72
N PHE A 758 18.80 -20.89 16.01
CA PHE A 758 19.76 -20.99 14.93
C PHE A 758 19.02 -21.36 13.65
N ALA A 759 18.99 -20.44 12.69
CA ALA A 759 18.48 -20.69 11.36
C ALA A 759 19.65 -20.89 10.40
N LEU A 760 19.75 -22.07 9.81
CA LEU A 760 20.73 -22.35 8.76
C LEU A 760 19.97 -22.55 7.46
N ALA A 761 20.38 -21.96 6.36
CA ALA A 761 19.70 -22.16 5.07
C ALA A 761 20.69 -22.24 3.91
N GLU A 762 20.30 -22.91 2.82
CA GLU A 762 21.06 -22.94 1.57
C GLU A 762 20.42 -22.00 0.53
N VAL A 763 21.25 -21.19 -0.12
CA VAL A 763 20.87 -20.29 -1.21
C VAL A 763 21.46 -20.86 -2.49
N ARG A 764 20.60 -21.30 -3.41
CA ARG A 764 20.96 -22.09 -4.60
C ARG A 764 21.14 -21.20 -5.83
N ASP A 765 20.65 -19.97 -5.78
CA ASP A 765 20.73 -18.99 -6.87
C ASP A 765 21.08 -17.61 -6.30
N LEU A 766 21.96 -16.91 -7.01
CA LEU A 766 22.37 -15.53 -6.72
C LEU A 766 22.25 -14.65 -7.97
N THR A 767 21.37 -15.04 -8.90
CA THR A 767 21.08 -14.23 -10.08
C THR A 767 20.59 -12.86 -9.63
N ALA A 768 21.41 -11.84 -9.90
CA ALA A 768 21.14 -10.48 -9.49
C ALA A 768 20.17 -9.81 -10.46
N LEU A 769 19.14 -9.17 -9.91
CA LEU A 769 18.31 -8.23 -10.66
C LEU A 769 19.01 -6.88 -10.68
N ARG A 770 19.18 -6.33 -11.89
CA ARG A 770 19.86 -5.06 -12.10
C ARG A 770 18.88 -4.00 -12.60
N ASP A 771 19.08 -2.75 -12.19
CA ASP A 771 18.37 -1.60 -12.74
C ASP A 771 18.85 -1.27 -14.17
N GLU A 772 18.21 -0.29 -14.81
CA GLU A 772 18.61 0.19 -16.15
C GLU A 772 20.05 0.74 -16.21
N ARG A 773 20.62 1.09 -15.05
CA ARG A 773 22.00 1.57 -14.91
C ARG A 773 22.98 0.42 -14.61
N GLY A 774 22.50 -0.82 -14.58
CA GLY A 774 23.29 -2.02 -14.34
C GLY A 774 23.61 -2.29 -12.87
N ARG A 775 23.08 -1.53 -11.90
CA ARG A 775 23.33 -1.75 -10.46
C ARG A 775 22.43 -2.84 -9.93
N VAL A 776 22.94 -3.68 -9.02
CA VAL A 776 22.11 -4.70 -8.36
C VAL A 776 21.07 -4.04 -7.46
N VAL A 777 19.80 -4.34 -7.73
CA VAL A 777 18.65 -3.87 -6.94
C VAL A 777 18.18 -4.94 -5.96
N ALA A 778 18.27 -6.21 -6.36
CA ALA A 778 17.79 -7.32 -5.56
C ALA A 778 18.53 -8.62 -5.89
N LEU A 779 18.59 -9.51 -4.90
CA LEU A 779 18.96 -10.92 -5.08
C LEU A 779 17.77 -11.80 -4.69
N PRO A 780 16.80 -12.00 -5.58
CA PRO A 780 15.48 -12.46 -5.16
C PRO A 780 15.45 -13.79 -4.41
N GLU A 781 16.27 -14.77 -4.82
CA GLU A 781 16.32 -16.05 -4.10
C GLU A 781 16.95 -15.91 -2.71
N LEU A 782 18.03 -15.12 -2.58
CA LEU A 782 18.63 -14.83 -1.27
C LEU A 782 17.62 -14.13 -0.35
N GLU A 783 16.93 -13.13 -0.88
CA GLU A 783 15.93 -12.34 -0.13
C GLU A 783 14.74 -13.19 0.28
N ARG A 784 14.21 -14.00 -0.63
CA ARG A 784 13.13 -14.95 -0.32
C ARG A 784 13.53 -15.92 0.78
N VAL A 785 14.71 -16.54 0.67
CA VAL A 785 15.21 -17.46 1.71
C VAL A 785 15.37 -16.75 3.05
N LEU A 786 15.92 -15.52 3.06
CA LEU A 786 16.03 -14.73 4.27
C LEU A 786 14.64 -14.42 4.86
N VAL A 787 13.70 -13.91 4.06
CA VAL A 787 12.34 -13.58 4.52
C VAL A 787 11.65 -14.81 5.12
N THR A 788 11.67 -15.95 4.43
CA THR A 788 11.09 -17.20 4.96
C THR A 788 11.74 -17.62 6.28
N VAL A 789 13.06 -17.48 6.43
CA VAL A 789 13.75 -17.71 7.70
C VAL A 789 13.26 -16.76 8.80
N LEU A 790 13.15 -15.46 8.50
CA LEU A 790 12.69 -14.46 9.45
C LEU A 790 11.23 -14.70 9.86
N GLU A 791 10.38 -15.13 8.94
CA GLU A 791 8.99 -15.53 9.20
C GLU A 791 8.91 -16.78 10.07
N ALA A 792 9.72 -17.80 9.82
CA ALA A 792 9.80 -18.97 10.70
C ALA A 792 10.21 -18.58 12.13
N ILE A 793 11.16 -17.65 12.29
CA ILE A 793 11.52 -17.08 13.59
C ILE A 793 10.34 -16.33 14.21
N ARG A 794 9.62 -15.50 13.44
CA ARG A 794 8.43 -14.77 13.91
C ARG A 794 7.35 -15.74 14.38
N ALA A 795 7.02 -16.74 13.58
CA ALA A 795 6.01 -17.75 13.88
C ALA A 795 6.34 -18.51 15.18
N PHE A 796 7.61 -18.90 15.36
CA PHE A 796 8.04 -19.55 16.59
C PHE A 796 7.96 -18.60 17.80
N GLN A 797 8.29 -17.31 17.65
CA GLN A 797 8.28 -16.34 18.75
C GLN A 797 6.91 -15.72 19.04
N ALA A 798 5.95 -15.79 18.11
CA ALA A 798 4.61 -15.21 18.23
C ALA A 798 3.84 -15.63 19.49
N PRO A 799 3.78 -16.94 19.88
CA PRO A 799 3.08 -17.36 21.10
C PRO A 799 3.83 -16.99 22.39
N ARG A 800 5.05 -16.45 22.32
CA ARG A 800 5.84 -16.09 23.51
C ARG A 800 5.53 -14.64 23.94
N PRO A 801 5.28 -14.39 25.24
CA PRO A 801 5.24 -13.04 25.78
C PRO A 801 6.53 -12.28 25.44
N LEU A 802 6.45 -10.97 25.18
CA LEU A 802 7.60 -10.14 24.80
C LEU A 802 8.83 -10.35 25.71
N HIS A 803 8.63 -10.45 27.03
CA HIS A 803 9.71 -10.64 28.01
C HIS A 803 10.36 -12.05 28.00
N ARG A 804 9.74 -13.03 27.33
CA ARG A 804 10.25 -14.41 27.14
C ARG A 804 10.70 -14.70 25.71
N ARG A 805 10.71 -13.70 24.83
CA ARG A 805 11.26 -13.85 23.48
C ARG A 805 12.76 -14.12 23.55
N LEU A 806 13.21 -14.99 22.65
CA LEU A 806 14.60 -15.43 22.61
C LEU A 806 15.44 -14.34 21.96
N MET A 807 16.59 -14.06 22.55
CA MET A 807 17.53 -13.04 22.09
C MET A 807 18.83 -13.71 21.67
N TRP A 808 19.66 -12.98 20.92
CA TRP A 808 20.93 -13.50 20.41
C TRP A 808 20.75 -14.63 19.38
N ASN A 809 19.63 -14.61 18.67
CA ASN A 809 19.33 -15.56 17.59
C ASN A 809 20.30 -15.33 16.42
N ARG A 810 20.61 -16.38 15.64
CA ARG A 810 21.52 -16.29 14.50
C ARG A 810 20.90 -16.87 13.24
N VAL A 811 21.13 -16.19 12.12
CA VAL A 811 20.82 -16.67 10.78
C VAL A 811 22.12 -16.86 10.00
N VAL A 812 22.29 -18.01 9.36
CA VAL A 812 23.41 -18.32 8.48
C VAL A 812 22.88 -18.84 7.15
N LEU A 813 23.12 -18.09 6.09
CA LEU A 813 22.73 -18.40 4.72
C LEU A 813 23.98 -18.89 3.98
N HIS A 814 23.95 -20.08 3.41
CA HIS A 814 25.05 -20.63 2.64
C HIS A 814 24.79 -20.51 1.14
N ALA A 815 25.52 -19.62 0.47
CA ALA A 815 25.48 -19.43 -0.97
C ALA A 815 26.29 -20.49 -1.71
N TRP A 816 25.61 -21.25 -2.58
CA TRP A 816 26.24 -22.23 -3.47
C TRP A 816 26.97 -21.60 -4.67
N PRO A 817 26.36 -20.65 -5.41
CA PRO A 817 27.03 -19.95 -6.49
C PRO A 817 28.21 -19.11 -5.96
N VAL A 818 29.14 -18.79 -6.86
CA VAL A 818 30.17 -17.79 -6.55
C VAL A 818 29.47 -16.43 -6.45
N ILE A 819 29.74 -15.69 -5.38
CA ILE A 819 29.25 -14.33 -5.18
C ILE A 819 30.12 -13.42 -6.05
N GLU A 820 29.51 -12.85 -7.10
CA GLU A 820 30.16 -11.96 -8.07
C GLU A 820 29.60 -10.53 -7.94
N LEU A 821 29.54 -10.04 -6.70
CA LEU A 821 29.06 -8.71 -6.35
C LEU A 821 30.23 -7.88 -5.84
N ASP A 822 30.28 -6.61 -6.22
CA ASP A 822 31.27 -5.70 -5.67
C ASP A 822 30.91 -5.26 -4.22
N PRO A 823 31.85 -4.67 -3.46
CA PRO A 823 31.59 -4.28 -2.07
C PRO A 823 30.47 -3.23 -1.89
N GLU A 824 30.22 -2.37 -2.89
CA GLU A 824 29.15 -1.36 -2.83
C GLU A 824 27.78 -2.02 -3.05
N GLU A 825 27.67 -2.92 -4.03
CA GLU A 825 26.49 -3.74 -4.28
C GLU A 825 26.12 -4.60 -3.07
N ILE A 826 27.12 -5.21 -2.41
CA ILE A 826 26.91 -5.98 -1.17
C ILE A 826 26.38 -5.08 -0.06
N ARG A 827 26.95 -3.89 0.12
CA ARG A 827 26.52 -2.95 1.17
C ARG A 827 25.08 -2.50 0.92
N ALA A 828 24.75 -2.07 -0.29
CA ALA A 828 23.40 -1.63 -0.66
C ALA A 828 22.35 -2.73 -0.44
N LEU A 829 22.67 -3.97 -0.82
CA LEU A 829 21.79 -5.12 -0.59
C LEU A 829 21.57 -5.37 0.90
N ILE A 830 22.63 -5.33 1.70
CA ILE A 830 22.53 -5.55 3.15
C ILE A 830 21.74 -4.44 3.83
N GLU A 831 21.95 -3.18 3.46
CA GLU A 831 21.20 -2.03 3.98
C GLU A 831 19.70 -2.15 3.67
N SER A 832 19.34 -2.62 2.48
CA SER A 832 17.96 -2.93 2.09
C SER A 832 17.32 -4.05 2.94
N LEU A 833 18.11 -5.07 3.32
CA LEU A 833 17.60 -6.23 4.06
C LEU A 833 17.57 -6.05 5.58
N ALA A 834 18.45 -5.21 6.12
CA ALA A 834 18.61 -5.02 7.55
C ALA A 834 17.32 -4.60 8.29
N PRO A 835 16.46 -3.68 7.78
CA PRO A 835 15.21 -3.30 8.45
C PRO A 835 14.28 -4.49 8.72
N ARG A 836 14.28 -5.50 7.85
CA ARG A 836 13.42 -6.69 7.98
C ARG A 836 13.80 -7.56 9.19
N THR A 837 15.04 -7.42 9.67
CA THR A 837 15.59 -8.18 10.81
C THR A 837 15.19 -7.60 12.18
N ALA A 838 14.61 -6.39 12.21
CA ALA A 838 14.26 -5.68 13.44
C ALA A 838 13.23 -6.46 14.29
N GLY A 839 13.39 -6.40 15.61
CA GLY A 839 12.44 -6.99 16.56
C GLY A 839 12.50 -8.52 16.70
N LEU A 840 13.45 -9.19 16.03
CA LEU A 840 13.57 -10.66 16.04
C LEU A 840 14.61 -11.19 17.05
N GLY A 841 15.23 -10.30 17.82
CA GLY A 841 16.27 -10.66 18.78
C GLY A 841 17.52 -11.24 18.13
N LEU A 842 17.79 -10.87 16.87
CA LEU A 842 18.95 -11.34 16.12
C LEU A 842 20.23 -10.69 16.64
N GLU A 843 21.25 -11.50 16.86
CA GLU A 843 22.63 -11.02 17.01
C GLU A 843 23.22 -10.66 15.66
N MET A 844 23.00 -11.52 14.66
CA MET A 844 23.59 -11.39 13.34
C MET A 844 22.83 -12.19 12.28
N VAL A 845 22.95 -11.72 11.04
CA VAL A 845 22.72 -12.48 9.82
C VAL A 845 24.07 -12.65 9.13
N ALA A 846 24.37 -13.87 8.71
CA ALA A 846 25.61 -14.21 8.01
C ALA A 846 25.31 -14.82 6.65
N ILE A 847 26.01 -14.39 5.61
CA ILE A 847 26.01 -15.00 4.28
C ILE A 847 27.40 -15.60 4.07
N GLN A 848 27.47 -16.92 3.99
CA GLN A 848 28.70 -17.67 3.78
C GLN A 848 28.74 -18.22 2.36
N GLY A 849 29.80 -17.95 1.62
CA GLY A 849 29.95 -18.47 0.26
C GLY A 849 31.34 -18.24 -0.30
N ARG A 850 31.50 -18.63 -1.56
CA ARG A 850 32.71 -18.35 -2.34
C ARG A 850 32.58 -16.96 -2.93
N LEU A 851 33.38 -16.00 -2.48
CA LEU A 851 33.41 -14.63 -3.01
C LEU A 851 34.54 -14.48 -4.03
N ARG A 852 34.24 -13.90 -5.20
CA ARG A 852 35.26 -13.50 -6.15
C ARG A 852 35.82 -12.13 -5.75
N GLU A 853 37.11 -12.05 -5.48
CA GLU A 853 37.78 -10.79 -5.13
C GLU A 853 38.21 -10.02 -6.40
N GLY A 854 38.57 -8.74 -6.23
CA GLY A 854 38.89 -7.85 -7.36
C GLY A 854 40.08 -8.28 -8.22
N ASP A 855 40.91 -9.22 -7.73
CA ASP A 855 42.01 -9.84 -8.47
C ASP A 855 41.58 -11.09 -9.28
N GLY A 856 40.29 -11.44 -9.22
CA GLY A 856 39.69 -12.59 -9.90
C GLY A 856 39.81 -13.92 -9.13
N THR A 857 40.49 -13.95 -7.98
CA THR A 857 40.60 -15.13 -7.12
C THR A 857 39.29 -15.39 -6.37
N VAL A 858 39.04 -16.65 -6.00
CA VAL A 858 37.81 -17.06 -5.32
C VAL A 858 38.16 -17.60 -3.95
N HIS A 859 37.65 -16.95 -2.90
CA HIS A 859 37.90 -17.30 -1.51
C HIS A 859 36.60 -17.59 -0.76
N ASP A 860 36.65 -18.53 0.19
CA ASP A 860 35.54 -18.74 1.12
C ASP A 860 35.48 -17.57 2.11
N ARG A 861 34.40 -16.79 2.06
CA ARG A 861 34.19 -15.61 2.91
C ARG A 861 32.87 -15.69 3.66
N MET A 862 32.81 -15.00 4.80
CA MET A 862 31.61 -14.76 5.58
C MET A 862 31.30 -13.27 5.57
N LEU A 863 30.15 -12.90 5.01
CA LEU A 863 29.58 -11.56 5.10
C LEU A 863 28.65 -11.54 6.30
N ARG A 864 28.99 -10.85 7.38
CA ARG A 864 28.11 -10.70 8.55
C ARG A 864 27.55 -9.29 8.62
N PHE A 865 26.27 -9.20 8.94
CA PHE A 865 25.63 -7.93 9.24
C PHE A 865 24.69 -8.01 10.44
N PHE A 866 24.60 -6.89 11.15
CA PHE A 866 23.72 -6.74 12.31
C PHE A 866 23.38 -5.28 12.54
N VAL A 867 22.29 -5.06 13.28
CA VAL A 867 21.78 -3.73 13.64
C VAL A 867 21.89 -3.55 15.15
N PRO A 868 23.00 -3.01 15.68
CA PRO A 868 23.25 -2.97 17.11
C PRO A 868 22.38 -1.98 17.91
N THR A 869 21.93 -0.90 17.28
CA THR A 869 21.22 0.23 17.92
C THR A 869 20.02 0.76 17.11
N GLY A 870 19.60 0.05 16.06
CA GLY A 870 18.44 0.42 15.23
C GLY A 870 18.71 1.48 14.16
N HIS A 871 19.92 2.02 14.07
CA HIS A 871 20.24 3.16 13.18
C HIS A 871 21.33 2.88 12.15
N ASP A 872 22.43 2.20 12.53
CA ASP A 872 23.51 1.87 11.60
C ASP A 872 23.63 0.36 11.38
N VAL A 873 23.74 -0.05 10.11
CA VAL A 873 24.03 -1.44 9.73
C VAL A 873 25.54 -1.64 9.71
N VAL A 874 26.03 -2.53 10.57
CA VAL A 874 27.45 -2.92 10.53
C VAL A 874 27.60 -4.08 9.57
N VAL A 875 28.49 -3.94 8.58
CA VAL A 875 28.86 -5.00 7.64
C VAL A 875 30.33 -5.35 7.82
N GLU A 876 30.61 -6.61 8.10
CA GLU A 876 31.98 -7.12 8.20
C GLU A 876 32.17 -8.31 7.26
N VAL A 877 33.29 -8.29 6.54
CA VAL A 877 33.73 -9.40 5.69
C VAL A 877 34.90 -10.07 6.39
N GLU A 878 34.74 -11.35 6.74
CA GLU A 878 35.74 -12.07 7.50
C GLU A 878 35.91 -13.52 7.02
N ASP A 879 36.99 -14.15 7.49
CA ASP A 879 37.16 -15.58 7.31
C ASP A 879 36.10 -16.33 8.11
N PRO A 880 35.42 -17.30 7.49
CA PRO A 880 34.43 -18.08 8.19
C PRO A 880 35.03 -18.78 9.44
N PRO A 881 34.51 -18.53 10.65
CA PRO A 881 35.09 -19.05 11.89
C PRO A 881 34.99 -20.59 11.99
N THR A 882 36.06 -21.22 12.45
CA THR A 882 36.18 -22.69 12.59
C THR A 882 35.90 -23.17 14.02
N GLU A 883 36.06 -22.29 15.01
CA GLU A 883 35.91 -22.63 16.42
C GLU A 883 34.46 -22.84 16.85
N PRO A 884 34.20 -23.65 17.89
CA PRO A 884 32.87 -23.82 18.47
C PRO A 884 32.28 -22.50 18.96
N LEU A 885 30.97 -22.33 18.77
CA LEU A 885 30.24 -21.22 19.34
C LEU A 885 30.16 -21.39 20.85
N ARG A 886 30.65 -20.39 21.59
CA ARG A 886 30.63 -20.39 23.05
C ARG A 886 29.26 -19.96 23.60
N PRO A 887 28.81 -20.55 24.74
CA PRO A 887 27.67 -20.05 25.49
C PRO A 887 27.87 -18.59 25.95
N LEU A 888 26.77 -17.86 26.18
CA LEU A 888 26.82 -16.47 26.65
C LEU A 888 27.47 -16.39 28.03
N ASP A 889 28.46 -15.52 28.15
CA ASP A 889 29.03 -15.10 29.43
C ASP A 889 28.07 -14.17 30.20
N GLU A 890 28.40 -13.88 31.47
CA GLU A 890 27.52 -13.09 32.33
C GLU A 890 27.38 -11.63 31.88
N GLY A 891 28.43 -11.06 31.28
CA GLY A 891 28.43 -9.69 30.74
C GLY A 891 27.51 -9.53 29.53
N THR A 892 27.62 -10.43 28.55
CA THR A 892 26.77 -10.43 27.34
C THR A 892 25.31 -10.69 27.71
N ARG A 893 25.04 -11.44 28.78
CA ARG A 893 23.69 -11.63 29.31
C ARG A 893 23.06 -10.34 29.82
N ARG A 894 23.85 -9.45 30.45
CA ARG A 894 23.36 -8.13 30.88
C ARG A 894 23.02 -7.25 29.68
N ILE A 895 23.81 -7.31 28.60
CA ILE A 895 23.53 -6.60 27.34
C ILE A 895 22.26 -7.13 26.67
N SER A 896 22.10 -8.46 26.60
CA SER A 896 20.88 -9.12 26.09
C SER A 896 19.64 -8.79 26.92
N SER A 897 19.78 -8.66 28.24
CA SER A 897 18.72 -8.23 29.14
C SER A 897 18.39 -6.75 28.99
N ALA A 898 19.39 -5.88 28.79
CA ALA A 898 19.19 -4.46 28.55
C ALA A 898 18.40 -4.24 27.24
N ARG A 899 18.82 -4.86 26.14
CA ARG A 899 18.11 -4.84 24.84
C ARG A 899 16.66 -5.33 24.88
N ARG A 900 16.26 -6.10 25.89
CA ARG A 900 14.85 -6.52 26.10
C ARG A 900 13.96 -5.42 26.67
N HIS A 901 14.54 -4.43 27.35
CA HIS A 901 13.80 -3.38 28.05
C HIS A 901 13.73 -2.06 27.26
N GLY A 902 14.28 -2.03 26.03
CA GLY A 902 14.51 -0.83 25.24
C GLY A 902 15.92 -0.32 25.47
#